data_AF-A0A4P5X1C0-F1
#
_entry.id   AF-A0A4P5X1C0-F1
#
_cell.length_a   1.000
_cell.length_b   1.000
_cell.length_c   1.000
_cell.angle_alpha   90.00
_cell.angle_beta   90.00
_cell.angle_gamma   90.00
#
_symmetry.space_group_name_H-M   'P 1'
#
loop_
_entity.id
_entity.type
_entity.pdbx_description
1 polymer ?
#
loop_
_entity_poly.entity_id
_entity_poly.type
_entity_poly.pdbx_seq_one_letter_code
_entity_poly.pdbx_strand_id
1 'polypeptide(L)'
;MFKRWVVVVMLAIAASGSRAVAADGAYQPPDLAGVTWLEQPRHDPVVLVEDGGARCVVHVAAGRGGKDDAVPPPFLKQFVAELVACIKASTGATLEVVDAAPAPDQPAIIIGDCAESRQAGIDPAGLPAEGFVVKTAAGRVYLVGSRHPLPGKPNGGVAWAVADFLERIVGVRWYWPAAGGGRSVPRRTTLAVEPVHYRDAPVFALRRMYQDWWFMQARSRDETLSPLDRELFPKGGEPLWFGTQLLLVRGEDGWQPERVMQGARVFEYGPGLPAEPAAMFQLLADGSRSRVAFCLSAPETLQFYIDGMERAWGGGGKGPRPGGITATGINIWSPGTMGWEPLVGTCHCERCRATVARDGEAALVGGFLRDVCIAVANRWPGKEVIYAPFTVPECARGITYPDNLVVHSLDVGTLGLWQQPAVRAVAERYSRDWRQASGRKIGLWVDFQSPSDWTHGPVQFPHLARDFFAANREAIAGAQALTYGAGCQITAAPTAYVWMKALWNPDFDVDATLDEMCRRLFGAGAKPARDLLRLQCDRWQRLPEGVALRVDENRIPPAAFRSIWPADVVARMKSLRAEARAAIERADDADARRAFAYWTWTFDAFVNDAMAIEAAAHPDAPGTAPADAAPERFRGADAAATIVAVGAVRREDAPAAGQSVIRFDIRSGNAWRARWTEPAATAATGRDEAVESWSSAWVFAKFRRPGGDGYAHATLAADRVDHSVPAAATLEVGLTGGRGRGVFIHRAAPGQGPLDLAAVGLRWLHAADGVDDPAAVDLRVFAIDMVRVPPGAFHAGSGGSEAGAFVAAGVATSGGPFLVDAAWSGPAAAGTTARRVGAEPGMLWAGDEATRGLAAPLDDRFPTGHDAFYCMRYELTRGQFTDFLNTLSAAEFANTTGGDEGHAVRHVTAAGRYGLQGAWPRLVARKPHQACNLLAWWDGAKHASWAALRPLTELEYEKACRGPRRALAGEYAWGTAAIAKAEYTVADEGGRGERIAAGALETAGNACHDLTLPAFFGGPVSPYINGVPGGPMRPGIFATATTGRIPGGGSYWGIMELSGNVREQVVTVADATGRSFRGSHGDGTTTPPADWPPARFSTRSPKDAGKTDGQGSGVRGGSYADMPDALRVSNRSRSLFTRRQSDFSPQCRPDWNGWRGARTAP
;
A
#
# COMPACT_ATOMS: atom_id res chain seq x y z
N MET A 1 -56.61 -58.89 28.86
CA MET A 1 -57.79 -58.57 28.01
C MET A 1 -58.37 -57.25 28.48
N PHE A 2 -59.02 -56.53 27.57
CA PHE A 2 -59.67 -55.22 27.71
C PHE A 2 -58.84 -53.96 27.36
N LYS A 3 -59.33 -53.36 26.29
CA LYS A 3 -58.86 -52.24 25.46
C LYS A 3 -59.95 -51.16 25.57
N ARG A 4 -59.51 -49.90 25.42
CA ARG A 4 -60.20 -48.76 24.80
C ARG A 4 -61.34 -48.06 25.56
N TRP A 5 -61.37 -46.74 25.34
CA TRP A 5 -62.44 -45.74 25.57
C TRP A 5 -62.39 -44.93 26.87
N VAL A 6 -61.59 -43.85 26.88
CA VAL A 6 -62.02 -42.48 27.31
C VAL A 6 -61.08 -41.44 26.66
N VAL A 7 -61.25 -41.13 25.36
CA VAL A 7 -60.69 -39.92 24.70
C VAL A 7 -61.69 -39.47 23.62
N VAL A 8 -62.81 -38.84 24.00
CA VAL A 8 -63.75 -38.23 23.01
C VAL A 8 -64.34 -36.86 23.45
N VAL A 9 -64.18 -36.36 24.68
CA VAL A 9 -64.95 -35.16 25.12
C VAL A 9 -64.11 -33.87 25.33
N MET A 10 -62.87 -33.78 24.85
CA MET A 10 -62.09 -32.51 24.91
C MET A 10 -61.53 -32.05 23.55
N LEU A 11 -62.31 -32.18 22.46
CA LEU A 11 -61.93 -31.69 21.12
C LEU A 11 -62.98 -30.77 20.47
N ALA A 12 -64.00 -30.31 21.20
CA ALA A 12 -65.08 -29.51 20.62
C ALA A 12 -65.25 -28.07 21.18
N ILE A 13 -64.36 -27.60 22.07
CA ILE A 13 -64.42 -26.21 22.58
C ILE A 13 -63.01 -25.60 22.58
N ALA A 14 -62.46 -25.40 21.37
CA ALA A 14 -61.34 -24.49 21.13
C ALA A 14 -61.29 -23.99 19.66
N ALA A 15 -62.40 -24.13 18.92
CA ALA A 15 -62.53 -23.70 17.52
C ALA A 15 -63.56 -22.56 17.43
N SER A 16 -63.30 -21.45 18.11
CA SER A 16 -63.91 -20.13 17.90
C SER A 16 -63.45 -19.18 18.99
N GLY A 17 -62.31 -18.50 18.74
CA GLY A 17 -61.85 -17.47 19.66
C GLY A 17 -60.42 -17.03 19.39
N SER A 18 -60.28 -16.02 18.52
CA SER A 18 -59.14 -15.08 18.40
C SER A 18 -57.81 -15.70 17.90
N ARG A 19 -57.08 -15.14 16.94
CA ARG A 19 -56.90 -13.73 16.58
C ARG A 19 -56.68 -13.58 15.08
N ALA A 20 -57.46 -12.71 14.44
CA ALA A 20 -56.91 -11.87 13.37
C ALA A 20 -55.81 -11.03 14.02
N VAL A 21 -54.57 -11.52 13.97
CA VAL A 21 -53.42 -10.61 14.03
C VAL A 21 -53.48 -9.90 12.69
N ALA A 22 -53.68 -8.58 12.69
CA ALA A 22 -53.57 -7.79 11.46
C ALA A 22 -52.26 -8.20 10.78
N ALA A 23 -52.29 -8.59 9.51
CA ALA A 23 -51.08 -9.03 8.80
C ALA A 23 -50.01 -7.93 8.82
N ASP A 24 -50.43 -6.67 8.97
CA ASP A 24 -49.60 -5.49 9.25
C ASP A 24 -48.56 -5.74 10.35
N GLY A 25 -48.94 -6.42 11.45
CA GLY A 25 -48.01 -6.74 12.55
C GLY A 25 -47.11 -7.95 12.28
N ALA A 26 -47.55 -8.90 11.45
CA ALA A 26 -46.78 -10.10 11.12
C ALA A 26 -45.69 -9.84 10.06
N TYR A 27 -45.93 -8.86 9.18
CA TYR A 27 -45.03 -8.48 8.08
C TYR A 27 -44.36 -7.10 8.29
N GLN A 28 -44.34 -6.57 9.51
CA GLN A 28 -43.56 -5.38 9.86
C GLN A 28 -42.57 -5.71 10.99
N PRO A 29 -41.50 -6.47 10.71
CA PRO A 29 -40.46 -6.72 11.71
C PRO A 29 -39.76 -5.39 12.06
N PRO A 30 -39.30 -5.23 13.32
CA PRO A 30 -38.81 -3.95 13.84
C PRO A 30 -37.51 -3.46 13.17
N ASP A 31 -36.78 -4.37 12.51
CA ASP A 31 -35.58 -4.02 11.77
C ASP A 31 -35.86 -3.45 10.38
N LEU A 32 -37.08 -3.53 9.84
CA LEU A 32 -37.40 -2.97 8.52
C LEU A 32 -38.10 -1.61 8.64
N ALA A 33 -37.83 -0.73 7.67
CA ALA A 33 -38.59 0.49 7.50
C ALA A 33 -40.08 0.20 7.25
N GLY A 34 -40.92 1.13 7.67
CA GLY A 34 -42.37 1.08 7.42
C GLY A 34 -42.70 1.15 5.94
N VAL A 35 -43.77 0.46 5.54
CA VAL A 35 -44.39 0.57 4.21
C VAL A 35 -45.74 1.28 4.31
N THR A 36 -46.28 1.71 3.18
CA THR A 36 -47.65 2.22 3.13
C THR A 36 -48.61 1.04 3.00
N TRP A 37 -49.26 0.68 4.10
CA TRP A 37 -50.32 -0.31 4.15
C TRP A 37 -51.58 0.19 3.43
N LEU A 38 -52.17 -0.67 2.61
CA LEU A 38 -53.39 -0.41 1.86
C LEU A 38 -54.50 -1.33 2.40
N GLU A 39 -55.73 -1.14 1.91
CA GLU A 39 -56.85 -2.00 2.32
C GLU A 39 -56.53 -3.48 2.08
N GLN A 40 -56.54 -4.24 3.16
CA GLN A 40 -56.17 -5.65 3.18
C GLN A 40 -57.20 -6.49 2.43
N PRO A 41 -56.78 -7.35 1.49
CA PRO A 41 -57.69 -8.18 0.72
C PRO A 41 -58.26 -9.30 1.60
N ARG A 42 -59.44 -9.82 1.22
CA ARG A 42 -60.11 -10.92 1.95
C ARG A 42 -60.09 -12.19 1.11
N HIS A 43 -59.22 -13.12 1.47
CA HIS A 43 -59.12 -14.47 0.90
C HIS A 43 -58.33 -15.38 1.86
N ASP A 44 -58.27 -16.68 1.58
CA ASP A 44 -57.42 -17.61 2.33
C ASP A 44 -55.93 -17.39 2.03
N PRO A 45 -54.99 -17.73 2.94
CA PRO A 45 -53.56 -17.59 2.70
C PRO A 45 -53.11 -18.28 1.40
N VAL A 46 -52.21 -17.64 0.66
CA VAL A 46 -51.67 -18.20 -0.58
C VAL A 46 -50.52 -19.15 -0.24
N VAL A 47 -50.75 -20.45 -0.40
CA VAL A 47 -49.75 -21.48 -0.09
C VAL A 47 -48.75 -21.61 -1.25
N LEU A 48 -47.50 -21.23 -1.00
CA LEU A 48 -46.42 -21.30 -1.99
C LEU A 48 -45.70 -22.65 -1.94
N VAL A 49 -45.43 -23.11 -0.72
CA VAL A 49 -44.78 -24.38 -0.42
C VAL A 49 -45.51 -25.01 0.76
N GLU A 50 -45.75 -26.30 0.68
CA GLU A 50 -46.40 -27.10 1.74
C GLU A 50 -45.60 -28.37 1.95
N ASP A 51 -45.15 -28.62 3.19
CA ASP A 51 -44.37 -29.80 3.56
C ASP A 51 -43.16 -30.07 2.64
N GLY A 52 -42.48 -29.00 2.22
CA GLY A 52 -41.33 -29.05 1.31
C GLY A 52 -41.68 -29.30 -0.17
N GLY A 53 -42.96 -29.41 -0.51
CA GLY A 53 -43.46 -29.51 -1.88
C GLY A 53 -43.88 -28.17 -2.46
N ALA A 54 -43.45 -27.84 -3.68
CA ALA A 54 -43.88 -26.63 -4.38
C ALA A 54 -45.37 -26.73 -4.76
N ARG A 55 -46.16 -25.72 -4.37
CA ARG A 55 -47.59 -25.58 -4.73
C ARG A 55 -47.84 -24.46 -5.74
N CYS A 56 -46.83 -23.62 -5.93
CA CYS A 56 -46.91 -22.39 -6.69
C CYS A 56 -45.89 -22.34 -7.83
N VAL A 57 -46.24 -21.66 -8.92
CA VAL A 57 -45.31 -21.28 -9.98
C VAL A 57 -44.96 -19.79 -9.93
N VAL A 58 -43.85 -19.40 -10.52
CA VAL A 58 -43.44 -18.00 -10.67
C VAL A 58 -43.65 -17.60 -12.12
N HIS A 59 -44.57 -16.69 -12.38
CA HIS A 59 -44.80 -16.13 -13.70
C HIS A 59 -44.18 -14.74 -13.79
N VAL A 60 -43.21 -14.56 -14.68
CA VAL A 60 -42.66 -13.24 -15.00
C VAL A 60 -43.41 -12.70 -16.20
N ALA A 61 -44.25 -11.69 -15.97
CA ALA A 61 -44.95 -11.01 -17.05
C ALA A 61 -43.91 -10.30 -17.95
N ALA A 62 -43.59 -10.93 -19.08
CA ALA A 62 -42.79 -10.29 -20.11
C ALA A 62 -43.61 -9.14 -20.69
N GLY A 63 -43.13 -7.90 -20.55
CA GLY A 63 -43.63 -6.79 -21.36
C GLY A 63 -43.50 -7.22 -22.82
N ARG A 64 -44.62 -7.38 -23.53
CA ARG A 64 -44.69 -8.00 -24.88
C ARG A 64 -44.17 -7.05 -25.98
N GLY A 65 -43.24 -6.16 -25.65
CA GLY A 65 -42.63 -5.22 -26.59
C GLY A 65 -43.62 -4.27 -27.27
N GLY A 66 -44.86 -4.14 -26.76
CA GLY A 66 -45.80 -3.13 -27.22
C GLY A 66 -45.32 -1.73 -26.84
N LYS A 67 -45.72 -0.70 -27.60
CA LYS A 67 -45.40 0.71 -27.30
C LYS A 67 -45.82 1.15 -25.89
N ASP A 68 -46.77 0.44 -25.28
CA ASP A 68 -47.34 0.73 -23.96
C ASP A 68 -46.82 -0.22 -22.84
N ASP A 69 -45.85 -1.08 -23.12
CA ASP A 69 -45.28 -2.01 -22.13
C ASP A 69 -44.04 -1.43 -21.44
N ALA A 70 -43.97 -1.58 -20.12
CA ALA A 70 -42.77 -1.21 -19.36
C ALA A 70 -41.60 -2.13 -19.73
N VAL A 71 -40.46 -1.56 -20.12
CA VAL A 71 -39.23 -2.31 -20.36
C VAL A 71 -38.70 -2.83 -19.02
N PRO A 72 -38.56 -4.16 -18.83
CA PRO A 72 -38.04 -4.70 -17.57
C PRO A 72 -36.60 -4.27 -17.34
N PRO A 73 -36.17 -4.03 -16.08
CA PRO A 73 -34.78 -3.72 -15.80
C PRO A 73 -33.87 -4.92 -16.11
N PRO A 74 -32.64 -4.72 -16.64
CA PRO A 74 -31.73 -5.80 -17.05
C PRO A 74 -31.40 -6.80 -15.94
N PHE A 75 -31.45 -6.35 -14.68
CA PHE A 75 -31.17 -7.15 -13.51
C PHE A 75 -32.39 -7.91 -12.94
N LEU A 76 -33.61 -7.74 -13.47
CA LEU A 76 -34.81 -8.43 -12.95
C LEU A 76 -34.63 -9.96 -12.90
N LYS A 77 -33.99 -10.54 -13.93
CA LYS A 77 -33.70 -11.98 -13.97
C LYS A 77 -32.88 -12.45 -12.77
N GLN A 78 -31.96 -11.62 -12.26
CA GLN A 78 -31.16 -11.94 -11.07
C GLN A 78 -32.02 -11.96 -9.80
N PHE A 79 -33.01 -11.07 -9.67
CA PHE A 79 -33.94 -11.04 -8.53
C PHE A 79 -34.90 -12.24 -8.56
N VAL A 80 -35.37 -12.64 -9.74
CA VAL A 80 -36.20 -13.86 -9.89
C VAL A 80 -35.38 -15.11 -9.53
N ALA A 81 -34.10 -15.17 -9.94
CA ALA A 81 -33.22 -16.25 -9.53
C ALA A 81 -32.97 -16.26 -8.02
N GLU A 82 -32.74 -15.11 -7.39
CA GLU A 82 -32.57 -15.00 -5.93
C GLU A 82 -33.87 -15.38 -5.20
N LEU A 83 -35.06 -15.05 -5.75
CA LEU A 83 -36.35 -15.48 -5.22
C LEU A 83 -36.44 -17.01 -5.13
N VAL A 84 -36.19 -17.69 -6.24
CA VAL A 84 -36.22 -19.16 -6.29
C VAL A 84 -35.14 -19.76 -5.39
N ALA A 85 -33.94 -19.21 -5.39
CA ALA A 85 -32.83 -19.69 -4.56
C ALA A 85 -33.10 -19.53 -3.06
N CYS A 86 -33.67 -18.40 -2.64
CA CYS A 86 -34.02 -18.14 -1.23
C CYS A 86 -35.18 -19.00 -0.77
N ILE A 87 -36.22 -19.19 -1.60
CA ILE A 87 -37.33 -20.09 -1.26
C ILE A 87 -36.80 -21.52 -1.14
N LYS A 88 -35.96 -21.99 -2.07
CA LYS A 88 -35.31 -23.30 -1.95
C LYS A 88 -34.44 -23.43 -0.71
N ALA A 89 -33.64 -22.41 -0.38
CA ALA A 89 -32.83 -22.42 0.84
C ALA A 89 -33.71 -22.43 2.11
N SER A 90 -34.83 -21.72 2.08
CA SER A 90 -35.78 -21.66 3.19
C SER A 90 -36.54 -22.98 3.37
N THR A 91 -37.03 -23.59 2.28
CA THR A 91 -38.02 -24.68 2.34
C THR A 91 -37.62 -26.01 1.75
N GLY A 92 -36.53 -26.07 0.99
CA GLY A 92 -36.14 -27.23 0.20
C GLY A 92 -36.86 -27.35 -1.15
N ALA A 93 -37.99 -26.66 -1.35
CA ALA A 93 -38.76 -26.69 -2.58
C ALA A 93 -38.20 -25.71 -3.62
N THR A 94 -38.13 -26.12 -4.89
CA THR A 94 -37.82 -25.21 -6.00
C THR A 94 -39.13 -24.81 -6.69
N LEU A 95 -39.45 -23.52 -6.75
CA LEU A 95 -40.59 -23.03 -7.53
C LEU A 95 -40.22 -22.98 -9.02
N GLU A 96 -41.11 -23.46 -9.87
CA GLU A 96 -40.93 -23.43 -11.32
C GLU A 96 -41.19 -22.02 -11.86
N VAL A 97 -40.32 -21.53 -12.77
CA VAL A 97 -40.53 -20.26 -13.47
C VAL A 97 -41.18 -20.54 -14.83
N VAL A 98 -42.35 -19.96 -15.08
CA VAL A 98 -43.17 -20.23 -16.28
C VAL A 98 -43.40 -18.98 -17.13
N ASP A 99 -43.30 -19.14 -18.45
CA ASP A 99 -43.53 -18.06 -19.42
C ASP A 99 -45.02 -17.84 -19.73
N ALA A 100 -45.83 -18.90 -19.62
CA ALA A 100 -47.27 -18.84 -19.84
C ALA A 100 -48.00 -18.31 -18.60
N ALA A 101 -49.10 -17.59 -18.81
CA ALA A 101 -49.96 -17.18 -17.71
C ALA A 101 -50.50 -18.44 -16.98
N PRO A 102 -50.40 -18.50 -15.65
CA PRO A 102 -50.81 -19.67 -14.88
C PRO A 102 -52.33 -19.84 -14.90
N ALA A 103 -52.80 -21.09 -14.81
CA ALA A 103 -54.23 -21.39 -14.77
C ALA A 103 -54.89 -20.75 -13.52
N PRO A 104 -56.18 -20.37 -13.57
CA PRO A 104 -56.86 -19.70 -12.45
C PRO A 104 -56.79 -20.45 -11.11
N ASP A 105 -56.76 -21.77 -11.14
CA ASP A 105 -56.71 -22.68 -9.99
C ASP A 105 -55.28 -23.01 -9.52
N GLN A 106 -54.26 -22.72 -10.32
CA GLN A 106 -52.86 -22.94 -9.97
C GLN A 106 -52.31 -21.73 -9.18
N PRO A 107 -51.85 -21.89 -7.93
CA PRO A 107 -51.23 -20.80 -7.18
C PRO A 107 -50.02 -20.20 -7.91
N ALA A 108 -49.90 -18.87 -7.93
CA ALA A 108 -48.82 -18.21 -8.65
C ALA A 108 -48.31 -16.92 -7.99
N ILE A 109 -47.01 -16.68 -8.12
CA ILE A 109 -46.39 -15.36 -7.94
C ILE A 109 -46.30 -14.71 -9.31
N ILE A 110 -47.05 -13.63 -9.51
CA ILE A 110 -47.09 -12.84 -10.74
C ILE A 110 -46.14 -11.65 -10.56
N ILE A 111 -45.05 -11.62 -11.33
CA ILE A 111 -44.02 -10.59 -11.27
C ILE A 111 -44.14 -9.69 -12.50
N GLY A 112 -44.34 -8.40 -12.25
CA GLY A 112 -44.50 -7.39 -13.30
C GLY A 112 -45.95 -7.05 -13.60
N ASP A 113 -46.12 -5.99 -14.39
CA ASP A 113 -47.43 -5.51 -14.76
C ASP A 113 -48.00 -6.27 -15.97
N CYS A 114 -49.21 -6.80 -15.79
CA CYS A 114 -49.99 -7.51 -16.79
C CYS A 114 -51.49 -7.25 -16.62
N ALA A 115 -52.30 -7.70 -17.59
CA ALA A 115 -53.76 -7.56 -17.54
C ALA A 115 -54.37 -8.08 -16.22
N GLU A 116 -53.88 -9.23 -15.72
CA GLU A 116 -54.35 -9.82 -14.47
C GLU A 116 -54.05 -8.93 -13.26
N SER A 117 -52.83 -8.39 -13.16
CA SER A 117 -52.45 -7.48 -12.08
C SER A 117 -53.30 -6.19 -12.06
N ARG A 118 -53.68 -5.67 -13.24
CA ARG A 118 -54.57 -4.50 -13.37
C ARG A 118 -56.01 -4.82 -12.99
N GLN A 119 -56.50 -6.00 -13.37
CA GLN A 119 -57.82 -6.51 -12.94
C GLN A 119 -57.87 -6.72 -11.42
N ALA A 120 -56.74 -7.06 -10.80
CA ALA A 120 -56.60 -7.07 -9.34
C ALA A 120 -56.58 -5.66 -8.71
N GLY A 121 -56.79 -4.59 -9.48
CA GLY A 121 -56.90 -3.21 -9.00
C GLY A 121 -55.57 -2.53 -8.71
N ILE A 122 -54.47 -3.02 -9.30
CA ILE A 122 -53.15 -2.38 -9.17
C ILE A 122 -52.96 -1.39 -10.32
N ASP A 123 -52.71 -0.12 -9.98
CA ASP A 123 -52.36 0.93 -10.94
C ASP A 123 -50.83 1.19 -10.89
N PRO A 124 -50.04 0.58 -11.78
CA PRO A 124 -48.60 0.80 -11.82
C PRO A 124 -48.22 2.20 -12.34
N ALA A 125 -49.10 2.91 -13.05
CA ALA A 125 -48.82 4.26 -13.55
C ALA A 125 -48.95 5.32 -12.45
N GLY A 126 -49.81 5.09 -11.45
CA GLY A 126 -49.94 5.93 -10.26
C GLY A 126 -48.85 5.74 -9.21
N LEU A 127 -47.89 4.82 -9.41
CA LEU A 127 -46.78 4.60 -8.48
C LEU A 127 -45.67 5.64 -8.67
N PRO A 128 -45.05 6.14 -7.58
CA PRO A 128 -43.86 7.00 -7.68
C PRO A 128 -42.72 6.36 -8.45
N ALA A 129 -41.73 7.17 -8.87
CA ALA A 129 -40.49 6.67 -9.45
C ALA A 129 -39.87 5.56 -8.57
N GLU A 130 -39.49 4.44 -9.18
CA GLU A 130 -38.97 3.25 -8.50
C GLU A 130 -39.92 2.59 -7.46
N GLY A 131 -41.16 3.07 -7.33
CA GLY A 131 -42.13 2.51 -6.40
C GLY A 131 -42.61 1.12 -6.79
N PHE A 132 -43.19 0.40 -5.84
CA PHE A 132 -43.76 -0.93 -6.05
C PHE A 132 -45.01 -1.18 -5.20
N VAL A 133 -45.76 -2.22 -5.56
CA VAL A 133 -46.89 -2.78 -4.82
C VAL A 133 -46.69 -4.28 -4.64
N VAL A 134 -46.98 -4.76 -3.43
CA VAL A 134 -47.17 -6.18 -3.13
C VAL A 134 -48.61 -6.38 -2.71
N LYS A 135 -49.33 -7.26 -3.42
CA LYS A 135 -50.74 -7.53 -3.15
C LYS A 135 -51.04 -9.02 -3.31
N THR A 136 -51.83 -9.58 -2.43
CA THR A 136 -52.37 -10.94 -2.61
C THR A 136 -53.81 -10.92 -3.10
N ALA A 137 -54.20 -11.99 -3.77
CA ALA A 137 -55.58 -12.36 -4.03
C ALA A 137 -55.71 -13.88 -3.88
N ALA A 138 -56.92 -14.43 -4.05
CA ALA A 138 -57.13 -15.87 -4.00
C ALA A 138 -56.17 -16.60 -4.97
N GLY A 139 -55.25 -17.41 -4.42
CA GLY A 139 -54.24 -18.15 -5.19
C GLY A 139 -53.17 -17.28 -5.89
N ARG A 140 -53.03 -16.01 -5.55
CA ARG A 140 -52.13 -15.08 -6.27
C ARG A 140 -51.32 -14.19 -5.34
N VAL A 141 -50.04 -14.00 -5.67
CA VAL A 141 -49.18 -12.95 -5.12
C VAL A 141 -48.73 -12.06 -6.28
N TYR A 142 -49.08 -10.78 -6.27
CA TYR A 142 -48.68 -9.80 -7.27
C TYR A 142 -47.51 -8.97 -6.76
N LEU A 143 -46.42 -8.95 -7.54
CA LEU A 143 -45.22 -8.13 -7.31
C LEU A 143 -45.07 -7.17 -8.48
N VAL A 144 -45.57 -5.94 -8.34
CA VAL A 144 -45.75 -5.00 -9.45
C VAL A 144 -44.94 -3.73 -9.21
N GLY A 145 -44.17 -3.31 -10.22
CA GLY A 145 -43.36 -2.10 -10.19
C GLY A 145 -44.01 -0.90 -10.87
N SER A 146 -43.49 0.28 -10.56
CA SER A 146 -43.88 1.55 -11.15
C SER A 146 -43.62 1.63 -12.66
N ARG A 147 -44.56 2.27 -13.37
CA ARG A 147 -44.43 2.71 -14.77
C ARG A 147 -43.95 4.15 -14.92
N HIS A 148 -43.64 4.83 -13.83
CA HIS A 148 -43.14 6.20 -13.89
C HIS A 148 -41.88 6.25 -14.78
N PRO A 149 -41.84 7.14 -15.78
CA PRO A 149 -40.72 7.22 -16.71
C PRO A 149 -39.44 7.68 -15.99
N LEU A 150 -38.32 7.04 -16.32
CA LEU A 150 -36.97 7.46 -15.93
C LEU A 150 -36.17 7.71 -17.23
N PRO A 151 -35.61 8.90 -17.45
CA PRO A 151 -34.84 9.19 -18.65
C PRO A 151 -33.64 8.26 -18.82
N GLY A 152 -33.53 7.64 -19.99
CA GLY A 152 -32.38 6.82 -20.38
C GLY A 152 -32.21 5.50 -19.62
N LYS A 153 -33.13 5.10 -18.74
CA LYS A 153 -33.05 3.84 -17.99
C LYS A 153 -34.42 3.22 -17.66
N PRO A 154 -34.54 1.89 -17.54
CA PRO A 154 -35.77 1.23 -17.12
C PRO A 154 -36.04 1.45 -15.63
N ASN A 155 -37.32 1.39 -15.23
CA ASN A 155 -37.74 1.55 -13.84
C ASN A 155 -37.47 0.26 -13.03
N GLY A 156 -36.78 0.41 -11.91
CA GLY A 156 -36.36 -0.71 -11.03
C GLY A 156 -37.46 -1.28 -10.13
N GLY A 157 -38.63 -0.63 -10.02
CA GLY A 157 -39.64 -0.93 -9.01
C GLY A 157 -40.07 -2.40 -8.92
N VAL A 158 -40.16 -3.10 -10.06
CA VAL A 158 -40.53 -4.53 -10.07
C VAL A 158 -39.47 -5.41 -9.40
N ALA A 159 -38.19 -5.08 -9.53
CA ALA A 159 -37.12 -5.78 -8.81
C ALA A 159 -37.16 -5.48 -7.31
N TRP A 160 -37.50 -4.24 -6.93
CA TRP A 160 -37.68 -3.84 -5.53
C TRP A 160 -38.87 -4.54 -4.87
N ALA A 161 -39.95 -4.81 -5.62
CA ALA A 161 -41.07 -5.63 -5.16
C ALA A 161 -40.62 -7.06 -4.79
N VAL A 162 -39.77 -7.67 -5.63
CA VAL A 162 -39.21 -9.01 -5.37
C VAL A 162 -38.26 -8.99 -4.16
N ALA A 163 -37.41 -7.96 -4.05
CA ALA A 163 -36.51 -7.77 -2.92
C ALA A 163 -37.28 -7.62 -1.59
N ASP A 164 -38.30 -6.76 -1.57
CA ASP A 164 -39.11 -6.52 -0.37
C ASP A 164 -39.93 -7.76 0.00
N PHE A 165 -40.52 -8.46 -0.98
CA PHE A 165 -41.20 -9.74 -0.71
C PHE A 165 -40.26 -10.75 -0.03
N LEU A 166 -39.02 -10.85 -0.49
CA LEU A 166 -38.00 -11.70 0.12
C LEU A 166 -37.64 -11.24 1.54
N GLU A 167 -37.42 -9.95 1.78
CA GLU A 167 -37.11 -9.45 3.12
C GLU A 167 -38.29 -9.60 4.09
N ARG A 168 -39.46 -9.16 3.67
CA ARG A 168 -40.62 -8.93 4.54
C ARG A 168 -41.45 -10.17 4.78
N ILE A 169 -41.71 -10.95 3.74
CA ILE A 169 -42.60 -12.12 3.79
C ILE A 169 -41.78 -13.41 3.95
N VAL A 170 -40.75 -13.60 3.13
CA VAL A 170 -39.87 -14.78 3.25
C VAL A 170 -38.93 -14.65 4.46
N GLY A 171 -38.54 -13.43 4.82
CA GLY A 171 -37.72 -13.15 6.01
C GLY A 171 -36.22 -13.15 5.74
N VAL A 172 -35.78 -12.96 4.49
CA VAL A 172 -34.37 -12.96 4.07
C VAL A 172 -33.67 -11.65 4.46
N ARG A 173 -32.36 -11.68 4.72
CA ARG A 173 -31.52 -10.49 4.91
C ARG A 173 -30.18 -10.63 4.18
N TRP A 174 -29.66 -9.52 3.67
CA TRP A 174 -28.34 -9.44 3.03
C TRP A 174 -27.48 -8.35 3.71
N TYR A 175 -26.80 -8.72 4.78
CA TYR A 175 -26.00 -7.79 5.59
C TYR A 175 -24.67 -7.40 4.91
N TRP A 176 -24.01 -8.37 4.30
CA TRP A 176 -22.79 -8.23 3.50
C TRP A 176 -22.72 -9.39 2.48
N PRO A 177 -21.71 -9.50 1.61
CA PRO A 177 -21.68 -10.54 0.58
C PRO A 177 -21.91 -11.95 1.11
N ALA A 178 -22.72 -12.74 0.38
CA ALA A 178 -23.07 -14.10 0.79
C ALA A 178 -21.82 -15.00 0.97
N ALA A 179 -20.77 -14.78 0.18
CA ALA A 179 -19.48 -15.48 0.32
C ALA A 179 -18.80 -15.23 1.69
N GLY A 180 -19.03 -14.05 2.28
CA GLY A 180 -18.60 -13.70 3.64
C GLY A 180 -19.61 -14.07 4.74
N GLY A 181 -20.62 -14.90 4.44
CA GLY A 181 -21.64 -15.31 5.42
C GLY A 181 -22.71 -14.26 5.71
N GLY A 182 -22.87 -13.23 4.86
CA GLY A 182 -23.79 -12.12 5.14
C GLY A 182 -25.25 -12.35 4.76
N ARG A 183 -25.60 -13.51 4.21
CA ARG A 183 -26.99 -13.84 3.81
C ARG A 183 -27.66 -14.70 4.87
N SER A 184 -28.77 -14.22 5.42
CA SER A 184 -29.60 -14.97 6.38
C SER A 184 -30.91 -15.39 5.73
N VAL A 185 -31.22 -16.69 5.74
CA VAL A 185 -32.46 -17.27 5.23
C VAL A 185 -33.10 -18.13 6.32
N PRO A 186 -34.32 -17.81 6.80
CA PRO A 186 -35.00 -18.62 7.81
C PRO A 186 -35.45 -19.97 7.21
N ARG A 187 -35.30 -21.06 7.97
CA ARG A 187 -35.77 -22.40 7.58
C ARG A 187 -37.25 -22.59 7.90
N ARG A 188 -38.03 -23.12 6.96
CA ARG A 188 -39.49 -23.37 7.09
C ARG A 188 -39.86 -24.61 6.25
N THR A 189 -40.76 -25.48 6.69
CA THR A 189 -41.26 -26.57 5.81
C THR A 189 -42.44 -26.13 4.95
N THR A 190 -43.21 -25.15 5.42
CA THR A 190 -44.37 -24.58 4.74
C THR A 190 -44.22 -23.07 4.66
N LEU A 191 -44.53 -22.49 3.49
CA LEU A 191 -44.52 -21.05 3.24
C LEU A 191 -45.89 -20.66 2.67
N ALA A 192 -46.72 -20.06 3.53
CA ALA A 192 -47.99 -19.46 3.17
C ALA A 192 -47.94 -17.94 3.37
N VAL A 193 -48.54 -17.21 2.43
CA VAL A 193 -48.60 -15.74 2.47
C VAL A 193 -50.00 -15.32 2.91
N GLU A 194 -50.10 -14.73 4.08
CA GLU A 194 -51.34 -14.15 4.61
C GLU A 194 -51.83 -13.01 3.71
N PRO A 195 -53.14 -12.72 3.67
CA PRO A 195 -53.69 -11.63 2.88
C PRO A 195 -52.97 -10.32 3.18
N VAL A 196 -52.41 -9.67 2.17
CA VAL A 196 -51.56 -8.50 2.34
C VAL A 196 -51.66 -7.55 1.16
N HIS A 197 -51.60 -6.25 1.43
CA HIS A 197 -51.58 -5.22 0.40
C HIS A 197 -50.84 -3.99 0.91
N TYR A 198 -49.67 -3.72 0.31
CA TYR A 198 -48.85 -2.56 0.65
C TYR A 198 -48.09 -2.06 -0.56
N ARG A 199 -47.61 -0.82 -0.44
CA ARG A 199 -46.72 -0.19 -1.41
C ARG A 199 -45.57 0.52 -0.72
N ASP A 200 -44.49 0.69 -1.45
CA ASP A 200 -43.35 1.49 -0.98
C ASP A 200 -42.61 2.13 -2.15
N ALA A 201 -41.80 3.14 -1.86
CA ALA A 201 -40.96 3.84 -2.80
C ALA A 201 -39.76 4.48 -2.07
N PRO A 202 -38.60 4.65 -2.73
CA PRO A 202 -37.44 5.21 -2.07
C PRO A 202 -37.65 6.69 -1.72
N VAL A 203 -37.20 7.09 -0.53
CA VAL A 203 -37.11 8.49 -0.08
C VAL A 203 -36.02 9.24 -0.86
N PHE A 204 -34.90 8.58 -1.14
CA PHE A 204 -33.77 9.12 -1.88
C PHE A 204 -33.63 8.44 -3.23
N ALA A 205 -33.59 9.22 -4.31
CA ALA A 205 -33.43 8.71 -5.67
C ALA A 205 -32.00 8.30 -6.02
N LEU A 206 -30.98 8.67 -5.23
CA LEU A 206 -29.54 8.35 -5.41
C LEU A 206 -29.05 7.45 -4.27
N ARG A 207 -28.59 6.22 -4.58
CA ARG A 207 -28.29 5.20 -3.54
C ARG A 207 -27.11 4.27 -3.90
N ARG A 208 -25.94 4.82 -4.26
CA ARG A 208 -24.88 4.06 -4.96
C ARG A 208 -23.57 3.87 -4.20
N MET A 209 -22.81 2.88 -4.63
CA MET A 209 -21.36 2.77 -4.40
C MET A 209 -20.61 3.08 -5.71
N TYR A 210 -19.49 3.79 -5.64
CA TYR A 210 -18.77 4.39 -6.78
C TYR A 210 -17.95 3.42 -7.61
N GLN A 211 -17.39 2.36 -7.02
CA GLN A 211 -16.60 1.39 -7.77
C GLN A 211 -17.51 0.35 -8.43
N ASP A 212 -17.81 0.56 -9.71
CA ASP A 212 -18.60 -0.32 -10.58
C ASP A 212 -17.84 -1.58 -11.03
N TRP A 213 -16.61 -1.77 -10.55
CA TRP A 213 -15.86 -3.02 -10.63
C TRP A 213 -15.97 -3.73 -9.27
N TRP A 214 -17.02 -4.51 -9.13
CA TRP A 214 -17.49 -5.14 -7.90
C TRP A 214 -16.54 -6.17 -7.25
N PHE A 215 -15.29 -6.23 -7.69
CA PHE A 215 -14.23 -7.09 -7.21
C PHE A 215 -13.31 -6.29 -6.27
N MET A 216 -13.63 -6.26 -4.97
CA MET A 216 -12.72 -5.65 -4.01
C MET A 216 -11.63 -6.64 -3.64
N GLN A 217 -10.37 -6.23 -3.85
CA GLN A 217 -9.24 -6.99 -3.37
C GLN A 217 -9.27 -7.02 -1.84
N ALA A 218 -8.99 -8.20 -1.29
CA ALA A 218 -8.92 -8.50 0.13
C ALA A 218 -7.71 -7.80 0.82
N ARG A 219 -7.65 -6.47 0.72
CA ARG A 219 -6.57 -5.64 1.24
C ARG A 219 -6.98 -4.97 2.55
N SER A 220 -6.06 -4.93 3.51
CA SER A 220 -6.17 -4.06 4.69
C SER A 220 -5.93 -2.60 4.32
N ARG A 221 -6.12 -1.73 5.31
CA ARG A 221 -5.91 -0.28 5.22
C ARG A 221 -4.56 0.12 4.60
N ASP A 222 -3.49 -0.63 4.86
CA ASP A 222 -2.14 -0.38 4.36
C ASP A 222 -1.88 -0.95 2.96
N GLU A 223 -2.95 -1.31 2.25
CA GLU A 223 -2.94 -1.99 0.95
C GLU A 223 -2.21 -3.33 0.93
N THR A 224 -1.82 -3.86 2.10
CA THR A 224 -1.30 -5.22 2.20
C THR A 224 -2.45 -6.21 2.02
N LEU A 225 -2.19 -7.35 1.37
CA LEU A 225 -3.12 -8.47 1.43
C LEU A 225 -3.09 -8.97 2.88
N SER A 226 -4.04 -8.51 3.70
CA SER A 226 -4.25 -9.08 5.03
C SER A 226 -4.38 -10.59 4.87
N PRO A 227 -3.72 -11.42 5.71
CA PRO A 227 -3.73 -12.86 5.55
C PRO A 227 -5.17 -13.31 5.38
N LEU A 228 -5.48 -13.75 4.15
CA LEU A 228 -6.79 -14.19 3.76
C LEU A 228 -7.18 -15.32 4.71
N ASP A 229 -8.21 -15.09 5.52
CA ASP A 229 -8.76 -16.17 6.32
C ASP A 229 -9.12 -17.30 5.34
N ARG A 230 -8.48 -18.46 5.51
CA ARG A 230 -8.67 -19.61 4.62
C ARG A 230 -10.10 -20.13 4.67
N GLU A 231 -10.86 -19.82 5.73
CA GLU A 231 -12.31 -20.10 5.80
C GLU A 231 -13.11 -19.18 4.87
N LEU A 232 -12.69 -17.91 4.71
CA LEU A 232 -13.35 -16.92 3.84
C LEU A 232 -12.88 -17.04 2.38
N PHE A 233 -11.62 -17.39 2.15
CA PHE A 233 -11.01 -17.43 0.82
C PHE A 233 -10.13 -18.68 0.60
N PRO A 234 -10.75 -19.85 0.35
CA PRO A 234 -10.05 -21.15 0.29
C PRO A 234 -8.99 -21.24 -0.82
N LYS A 235 -9.11 -20.43 -1.88
CA LYS A 235 -8.26 -20.48 -3.08
C LYS A 235 -7.15 -19.42 -3.11
N GLY A 236 -7.10 -18.50 -2.14
CA GLY A 236 -6.08 -17.45 -2.06
C GLY A 236 -6.14 -16.42 -3.21
N GLY A 237 -6.31 -15.15 -2.89
CA GLY A 237 -6.23 -14.07 -3.89
C GLY A 237 -7.49 -13.83 -4.74
N GLU A 238 -8.61 -14.50 -4.46
CA GLU A 238 -9.87 -14.19 -5.13
C GLU A 238 -10.49 -12.89 -4.59
N PRO A 239 -10.89 -11.94 -5.46
CA PRO A 239 -11.60 -10.74 -5.03
C PRO A 239 -13.00 -11.07 -4.49
N LEU A 240 -13.45 -10.37 -3.45
CA LEU A 240 -14.80 -10.51 -2.92
C LEU A 240 -15.78 -9.73 -3.81
N TRP A 241 -16.79 -10.43 -4.35
CA TRP A 241 -17.83 -9.82 -5.18
C TRP A 241 -18.94 -9.18 -4.33
N PHE A 242 -19.08 -7.85 -4.40
CA PHE A 242 -20.13 -7.11 -3.68
C PHE A 242 -21.37 -6.80 -4.52
N GLY A 243 -21.30 -6.92 -5.85
CA GLY A 243 -22.33 -6.39 -6.73
C GLY A 243 -23.71 -7.02 -6.55
N THR A 244 -23.75 -8.31 -6.25
CA THR A 244 -25.02 -8.99 -5.96
C THR A 244 -25.64 -8.47 -4.66
N GLN A 245 -24.84 -8.29 -3.60
CA GLN A 245 -25.35 -7.78 -2.32
C GLN A 245 -25.86 -6.34 -2.47
N LEU A 246 -25.08 -5.45 -3.10
CA LEU A 246 -25.46 -4.05 -3.29
C LEU A 246 -26.75 -3.89 -4.10
N LEU A 247 -26.94 -4.71 -5.13
CA LEU A 247 -28.22 -4.77 -5.86
C LEU A 247 -29.37 -5.20 -4.93
N LEU A 248 -29.19 -6.27 -4.16
CA LEU A 248 -30.24 -6.83 -3.29
C LEU A 248 -30.64 -5.88 -2.14
N VAL A 249 -29.73 -5.01 -1.68
CA VAL A 249 -30.06 -3.91 -0.75
C VAL A 249 -30.50 -2.63 -1.46
N ARG A 250 -31.00 -2.74 -2.70
CA ARG A 250 -31.64 -1.67 -3.48
C ARG A 250 -30.70 -0.52 -3.90
N GLY A 251 -29.45 -0.85 -4.24
CA GLY A 251 -28.39 0.10 -4.59
C GLY A 251 -28.32 0.59 -6.05
N GLU A 252 -29.24 0.17 -6.92
CA GLU A 252 -29.47 0.85 -8.21
C GLU A 252 -30.48 1.98 -8.02
N ASP A 253 -30.45 3.00 -8.89
CA ASP A 253 -31.10 4.26 -8.60
C ASP A 253 -31.80 4.95 -9.80
N GLY A 254 -32.83 5.73 -9.48
CA GLY A 254 -33.63 6.52 -10.41
C GLY A 254 -33.12 7.95 -10.62
N TRP A 255 -31.97 8.32 -10.04
CA TRP A 255 -31.42 9.68 -10.12
C TRP A 255 -31.08 10.09 -11.57
N GLN A 256 -31.38 11.34 -11.90
CA GLN A 256 -31.62 11.85 -13.26
C GLN A 256 -30.37 12.22 -14.09
N PRO A 257 -29.22 12.64 -13.54
CA PRO A 257 -28.02 12.84 -14.35
C PRO A 257 -27.42 11.51 -14.80
N GLU A 258 -27.04 11.45 -16.07
CA GLU A 258 -26.31 10.30 -16.62
C GLU A 258 -24.98 10.09 -15.86
N ARG A 259 -24.53 8.83 -15.78
CA ARG A 259 -23.42 8.36 -14.95
C ARG A 259 -22.10 9.04 -15.37
N VAL A 260 -21.75 10.17 -14.76
CA VAL A 260 -20.54 10.91 -15.13
C VAL A 260 -19.79 11.40 -13.92
N MET A 261 -18.68 10.73 -13.64
CA MET A 261 -17.82 11.07 -12.50
C MET A 261 -16.52 11.73 -12.92
N GLN A 262 -16.13 11.59 -14.19
CA GLN A 262 -14.99 12.31 -14.75
C GLN A 262 -15.43 13.69 -15.21
N GLY A 263 -14.61 14.71 -14.99
CA GLY A 263 -14.82 16.02 -15.61
C GLY A 263 -14.77 15.89 -17.15
N ALA A 264 -15.47 16.78 -17.84
CA ALA A 264 -15.43 16.87 -19.29
C ALA A 264 -14.00 17.10 -19.78
N ARG A 265 -13.46 16.17 -20.56
CA ARG A 265 -12.11 16.25 -21.12
C ARG A 265 -12.15 16.96 -22.48
N VAL A 266 -12.67 18.19 -22.48
CA VAL A 266 -12.86 19.01 -23.69
C VAL A 266 -11.55 19.25 -24.47
N PHE A 267 -10.40 19.08 -23.81
CA PHE A 267 -9.07 19.14 -24.41
C PHE A 267 -8.73 17.96 -25.34
N GLU A 268 -9.41 16.82 -25.22
CA GLU A 268 -9.17 15.64 -26.08
C GLU A 268 -9.72 15.80 -27.50
N TYR A 269 -10.53 16.84 -27.78
CA TYR A 269 -11.07 17.08 -29.12
C TYR A 269 -10.14 17.82 -30.09
N GLY A 270 -8.98 18.33 -29.63
CA GLY A 270 -8.04 19.10 -30.45
C GLY A 270 -6.84 18.27 -30.97
N PRO A 271 -6.05 18.79 -31.94
CA PRO A 271 -4.84 18.15 -32.46
C PRO A 271 -3.64 18.15 -31.46
N GLY A 272 -3.91 18.12 -30.15
CA GLY A 272 -2.96 18.49 -29.10
C GLY A 272 -3.09 19.95 -28.67
N LEU A 273 -2.55 20.27 -27.50
CA LEU A 273 -2.52 21.65 -26.97
C LEU A 273 -1.80 22.58 -27.96
N PRO A 274 -2.26 23.83 -28.14
CA PRO A 274 -1.58 24.78 -29.01
C PRO A 274 -0.12 24.97 -28.58
N ALA A 275 0.78 25.08 -29.57
CA ALA A 275 2.22 25.19 -29.34
C ALA A 275 2.60 26.45 -28.52
N GLU A 276 1.78 27.50 -28.60
CA GLU A 276 1.91 28.74 -27.81
C GLU A 276 0.76 28.82 -26.79
N PRO A 277 1.02 29.18 -25.52
CA PRO A 277 -0.02 29.25 -24.51
C PRO A 277 -1.03 30.38 -24.82
N ALA A 278 -2.23 29.97 -25.20
CA ALA A 278 -3.33 30.87 -25.53
C ALA A 278 -3.89 31.64 -24.32
N ALA A 279 -4.62 32.74 -24.57
CA ALA A 279 -5.23 33.60 -23.54
C ALA A 279 -6.19 32.87 -22.56
N MET A 280 -6.67 31.69 -22.95
CA MET A 280 -7.51 30.79 -22.15
C MET A 280 -6.81 30.20 -20.92
N PHE A 281 -5.47 30.17 -20.87
CA PHE A 281 -4.74 29.61 -19.74
C PHE A 281 -4.49 30.63 -18.63
N GLN A 282 -4.35 30.18 -17.38
CA GLN A 282 -4.08 31.06 -16.23
C GLN A 282 -2.78 31.83 -16.42
N LEU A 283 -2.78 33.11 -16.04
CA LEU A 283 -1.56 33.92 -15.93
C LEU A 283 -0.90 33.63 -14.58
N LEU A 284 0.37 33.21 -14.59
CA LEU A 284 1.15 32.94 -13.40
C LEU A 284 1.82 34.22 -12.88
N ALA A 285 2.33 34.18 -11.64
CA ALA A 285 2.96 35.33 -10.99
C ALA A 285 4.18 35.89 -11.76
N ASP A 286 4.88 35.02 -12.48
CA ASP A 286 6.05 35.36 -13.31
C ASP A 286 5.68 35.93 -14.69
N GLY A 287 4.38 36.09 -14.98
CA GLY A 287 3.87 36.58 -16.26
C GLY A 287 3.73 35.51 -17.34
N SER A 288 4.16 34.27 -17.08
CA SER A 288 3.95 33.13 -17.98
C SER A 288 2.52 32.59 -17.88
N ARG A 289 2.16 31.65 -18.76
CA ARG A 289 0.83 31.04 -18.81
C ARG A 289 0.90 29.56 -18.44
N SER A 290 0.01 29.11 -17.56
CA SER A 290 -0.06 27.71 -17.13
C SER A 290 -0.36 26.79 -18.33
N ARG A 291 0.38 25.69 -18.48
CA ARG A 291 0.07 24.67 -19.50
C ARG A 291 -0.93 23.63 -19.04
N VAL A 292 -1.42 23.74 -17.80
CA VAL A 292 -2.30 22.74 -17.19
C VAL A 292 -3.54 23.36 -16.55
N ALA A 293 -3.70 24.69 -16.54
CA ALA A 293 -4.80 25.36 -15.85
C ALA A 293 -5.46 26.47 -16.67
N PHE A 294 -6.80 26.49 -16.71
CA PHE A 294 -7.61 27.47 -17.43
C PHE A 294 -7.91 28.72 -16.60
N CYS A 295 -7.91 29.87 -17.26
CA CYS A 295 -8.38 31.14 -16.72
C CYS A 295 -9.91 31.19 -16.79
N LEU A 296 -10.60 31.04 -15.65
CA LEU A 296 -12.07 30.98 -15.61
C LEU A 296 -12.76 32.29 -16.04
N SER A 297 -12.04 33.42 -15.95
CA SER A 297 -12.51 34.73 -16.40
C SER A 297 -12.25 35.02 -17.89
N ALA A 298 -11.52 34.14 -18.58
CA ALA A 298 -11.18 34.31 -19.99
C ALA A 298 -12.36 33.84 -20.86
N PRO A 299 -12.89 34.69 -21.77
CA PRO A 299 -13.96 34.29 -22.68
C PRO A 299 -13.56 33.11 -23.59
N GLU A 300 -12.26 32.97 -23.89
CA GLU A 300 -11.70 31.87 -24.67
C GLU A 300 -11.88 30.51 -23.95
N THR A 301 -11.84 30.49 -22.62
CA THR A 301 -12.12 29.26 -21.84
C THR A 301 -13.56 28.81 -22.03
N LEU A 302 -14.52 29.73 -21.91
CA LEU A 302 -15.94 29.43 -22.13
C LEU A 302 -16.17 28.97 -23.57
N GLN A 303 -15.58 29.65 -24.55
CA GLN A 303 -15.70 29.27 -25.95
C GLN A 303 -15.11 27.89 -26.22
N PHE A 304 -14.01 27.52 -25.56
CA PHE A 304 -13.42 26.20 -25.70
C PHE A 304 -14.35 25.07 -25.21
N TYR A 305 -15.05 25.27 -24.10
CA TYR A 305 -16.07 24.34 -23.63
C TYR A 305 -17.24 24.25 -24.61
N ILE A 306 -17.71 25.39 -25.12
CA ILE A 306 -18.75 25.47 -26.15
C ILE A 306 -18.38 24.66 -27.39
N ASP A 307 -17.17 24.84 -27.92
CA ASP A 307 -16.72 24.15 -29.13
C ASP A 307 -16.62 22.64 -28.91
N GLY A 308 -16.20 22.21 -27.71
CA GLY A 308 -16.22 20.80 -27.30
C GLY A 308 -17.64 20.22 -27.32
N MET A 309 -18.60 20.95 -26.77
CA MET A 309 -20.02 20.56 -26.77
C MET A 309 -20.62 20.57 -28.18
N GLU A 310 -20.26 21.52 -29.04
CA GLU A 310 -20.69 21.56 -30.44
C GLU A 310 -20.18 20.35 -31.22
N ARG A 311 -18.94 19.93 -30.98
CA ARG A 311 -18.41 18.68 -31.54
C ARG A 311 -19.12 17.44 -31.02
N ALA A 312 -19.53 17.42 -29.76
CA ALA A 312 -20.24 16.29 -29.14
C ALA A 312 -21.69 16.16 -29.62
N TRP A 313 -22.41 17.28 -29.67
CA TRP A 313 -23.86 17.33 -29.85
C TRP A 313 -24.30 17.83 -31.23
N GLY A 314 -23.42 18.49 -31.97
CA GLY A 314 -23.66 18.92 -33.35
C GLY A 314 -23.91 17.76 -34.31
N GLY A 315 -24.48 18.05 -35.48
CA GLY A 315 -24.68 17.07 -36.56
C GLY A 315 -25.60 15.88 -36.21
N GLY A 316 -26.51 16.04 -35.25
CA GLY A 316 -27.42 14.98 -34.80
C GLY A 316 -26.87 14.13 -33.64
N GLY A 317 -25.91 14.64 -32.87
CA GLY A 317 -25.44 14.01 -31.63
C GLY A 317 -24.53 12.79 -31.81
N LYS A 318 -23.92 12.63 -33.00
CA LYS A 318 -23.04 11.52 -33.34
C LYS A 318 -21.55 11.78 -33.08
N GLY A 319 -21.20 12.94 -32.55
CA GLY A 319 -19.82 13.29 -32.27
C GLY A 319 -19.18 12.47 -31.13
N PRO A 320 -17.84 12.39 -31.07
CA PRO A 320 -17.15 11.75 -29.96
C PRO A 320 -17.48 12.47 -28.64
N ARG A 321 -17.42 11.75 -27.51
CA ARG A 321 -17.74 12.27 -26.17
C ARG A 321 -16.67 11.89 -25.14
N PRO A 322 -15.45 12.45 -25.23
CA PRO A 322 -14.37 12.29 -24.26
C PRO A 322 -14.68 12.81 -22.86
N GLY A 323 -14.33 12.01 -21.86
CA GLY A 323 -14.55 12.35 -20.46
C GLY A 323 -16.01 12.72 -20.20
N GLY A 324 -16.27 13.55 -19.19
CA GLY A 324 -17.61 13.82 -18.71
C GLY A 324 -18.62 14.56 -19.58
N ILE A 325 -18.64 14.36 -20.90
CA ILE A 325 -19.71 14.81 -21.80
C ILE A 325 -20.58 13.60 -22.13
N THR A 326 -21.90 13.72 -22.02
CA THR A 326 -22.83 12.61 -22.29
C THR A 326 -23.88 12.95 -23.33
N ALA A 327 -24.85 12.04 -23.54
CA ALA A 327 -26.01 12.33 -24.37
C ALA A 327 -26.89 13.44 -23.76
N THR A 328 -26.83 13.61 -22.44
CA THR A 328 -27.80 14.42 -21.67
C THR A 328 -27.18 15.63 -20.99
N GLY A 329 -25.87 15.70 -20.83
CA GLY A 329 -25.24 16.85 -20.18
C GLY A 329 -23.72 16.85 -20.19
N ILE A 330 -23.14 17.81 -19.48
CA ILE A 330 -21.70 17.98 -19.31
C ILE A 330 -21.36 18.06 -17.82
N ASN A 331 -20.37 17.30 -17.36
CA ASN A 331 -19.87 17.32 -15.99
C ASN A 331 -18.64 18.22 -15.84
N ILE A 332 -18.69 19.13 -14.88
CA ILE A 332 -17.64 20.06 -14.52
C ILE A 332 -17.21 19.72 -13.08
N TRP A 333 -16.03 19.10 -12.94
CA TRP A 333 -15.50 18.66 -11.65
C TRP A 333 -14.49 19.66 -11.06
N SER A 334 -13.52 20.08 -11.88
CA SER A 334 -12.64 21.23 -11.62
C SER A 334 -12.58 22.04 -12.91
N PRO A 335 -13.26 23.19 -13.01
CA PRO A 335 -13.30 23.96 -14.26
C PRO A 335 -11.93 24.55 -14.65
N GLY A 336 -10.92 24.42 -13.77
CA GLY A 336 -9.66 25.14 -13.86
C GLY A 336 -8.44 24.30 -14.22
N THR A 337 -8.49 22.97 -14.35
CA THR A 337 -7.27 22.16 -14.55
C THR A 337 -7.42 20.98 -15.52
N MET A 338 -6.34 20.65 -16.23
CA MET A 338 -6.16 19.47 -17.07
C MET A 338 -5.58 18.27 -16.28
N GLY A 339 -5.67 18.31 -14.94
CA GLY A 339 -5.09 17.33 -14.00
C GLY A 339 -5.68 17.44 -12.58
N TRP A 340 -5.16 16.63 -11.64
CA TRP A 340 -5.68 16.44 -10.27
C TRP A 340 -5.34 17.57 -9.28
N GLU A 341 -4.48 18.53 -9.65
CA GLU A 341 -4.07 19.59 -8.72
C GLU A 341 -5.07 20.75 -8.65
N PRO A 342 -5.37 21.29 -7.46
CA PRO A 342 -6.23 22.44 -7.31
C PRO A 342 -5.46 23.74 -7.64
N LEU A 343 -5.78 24.37 -8.78
CA LEU A 343 -5.22 25.68 -9.18
C LEU A 343 -6.30 26.76 -9.34
N VAL A 344 -7.41 26.67 -8.62
CA VAL A 344 -8.45 27.73 -8.66
C VAL A 344 -7.96 28.94 -7.85
N GLY A 345 -8.20 30.16 -8.33
CA GLY A 345 -7.80 31.39 -7.62
C GLY A 345 -6.34 31.82 -7.80
N THR A 346 -5.48 31.00 -8.39
CA THR A 346 -4.04 31.29 -8.59
C THR A 346 -3.73 32.14 -9.82
N CYS A 347 -4.74 32.48 -10.63
CA CYS A 347 -4.55 33.29 -11.84
C CYS A 347 -4.32 34.77 -11.50
N HIS A 348 -3.18 35.31 -11.95
CA HIS A 348 -2.75 36.70 -11.73
C HIS A 348 -3.33 37.71 -12.73
N CYS A 349 -4.27 37.30 -13.60
CA CYS A 349 -4.93 38.26 -14.50
C CYS A 349 -5.79 39.26 -13.69
N GLU A 350 -5.97 40.47 -14.22
CA GLU A 350 -6.69 41.54 -13.54
C GLU A 350 -8.11 41.13 -13.13
N ARG A 351 -8.85 40.47 -14.03
CA ARG A 351 -10.22 40.02 -13.78
C ARG A 351 -10.31 38.96 -12.68
N CYS A 352 -9.42 37.95 -12.71
CA CYS A 352 -9.40 36.92 -11.67
C CYS A 352 -9.09 37.53 -10.30
N ARG A 353 -8.04 38.36 -10.21
CA ARG A 353 -7.68 39.02 -8.95
C ARG A 353 -8.77 39.94 -8.43
N ALA A 354 -9.42 40.71 -9.30
CA ALA A 354 -10.51 41.60 -8.90
C ALA A 354 -11.71 40.82 -8.35
N THR A 355 -12.11 39.72 -9.00
CA THR A 355 -13.23 38.89 -8.52
C THR A 355 -12.90 38.20 -7.20
N VAL A 356 -11.71 37.59 -7.07
CA VAL A 356 -11.30 36.92 -5.82
C VAL A 356 -11.21 37.92 -4.67
N ALA A 357 -10.63 39.09 -4.90
CA ALA A 357 -10.50 40.12 -3.87
C ALA A 357 -11.86 40.68 -3.42
N ARG A 358 -12.85 40.74 -4.31
CA ARG A 358 -14.18 41.28 -4.02
C ARG A 358 -15.11 40.24 -3.38
N ASP A 359 -15.19 39.04 -3.95
CA ASP A 359 -16.26 38.07 -3.68
C ASP A 359 -15.74 36.66 -3.35
N GLY A 360 -14.42 36.45 -3.30
CA GLY A 360 -13.79 35.16 -3.03
C GLY A 360 -13.70 34.24 -4.25
N GLU A 361 -13.07 33.08 -4.08
CA GLU A 361 -12.82 32.11 -5.15
C GLU A 361 -14.10 31.46 -5.69
N ALA A 362 -15.08 31.22 -4.81
CA ALA A 362 -16.39 30.68 -5.20
C ALA A 362 -17.06 31.54 -6.29
N ALA A 363 -16.90 32.86 -6.25
CA ALA A 363 -17.48 33.75 -7.25
C ALA A 363 -16.86 33.59 -8.65
N LEU A 364 -15.58 33.24 -8.75
CA LEU A 364 -14.95 32.94 -10.04
C LEU A 364 -15.53 31.67 -10.66
N VAL A 365 -15.63 30.61 -9.87
CA VAL A 365 -16.17 29.33 -10.31
C VAL A 365 -17.64 29.45 -10.65
N GLY A 366 -18.42 30.09 -9.77
CA GLY A 366 -19.85 30.31 -9.98
C GLY A 366 -20.15 31.18 -11.18
N GLY A 367 -19.34 32.22 -11.45
CA GLY A 367 -19.48 33.06 -12.65
C GLY A 367 -19.28 32.27 -13.93
N PHE A 368 -18.21 31.48 -14.00
CA PHE A 368 -17.95 30.60 -15.14
C PHE A 368 -19.05 29.55 -15.32
N LEU A 369 -19.47 28.90 -14.23
CA LEU A 369 -20.52 27.88 -14.25
C LEU A 369 -21.86 28.45 -14.74
N ARG A 370 -22.25 29.64 -14.28
CA ARG A 370 -23.42 30.37 -14.78
C ARG A 370 -23.33 30.56 -16.29
N ASP A 371 -22.19 31.02 -16.79
CA ASP A 371 -22.02 31.32 -18.22
C ASP A 371 -22.08 30.04 -19.07
N VAL A 372 -21.55 28.92 -18.58
CA VAL A 372 -21.73 27.61 -19.21
C VAL A 372 -23.19 27.18 -19.20
N CYS A 373 -23.90 27.29 -18.08
CA CYS A 373 -25.32 26.97 -17.99
C CYS A 373 -26.17 27.78 -18.97
N ILE A 374 -25.91 29.10 -19.08
CA ILE A 374 -26.58 29.98 -20.06
C ILE A 374 -26.27 29.53 -21.48
N ALA A 375 -25.01 29.24 -21.80
CA ALA A 375 -24.62 28.79 -23.13
C ALA A 375 -25.32 27.46 -23.49
N VAL A 376 -25.38 26.51 -22.55
CA VAL A 376 -26.02 25.21 -22.75
C VAL A 376 -27.53 25.36 -22.91
N ALA A 377 -28.19 26.15 -22.06
CA ALA A 377 -29.63 26.37 -22.13
C ALA A 377 -30.05 27.00 -23.48
N ASN A 378 -29.24 27.91 -24.01
CA ASN A 378 -29.52 28.61 -25.26
C ASN A 378 -29.25 27.74 -26.50
N ARG A 379 -28.16 26.96 -26.51
CA ARG A 379 -27.73 26.20 -27.70
C ARG A 379 -28.27 24.77 -27.75
N TRP A 380 -28.40 24.11 -26.60
CA TRP A 380 -28.88 22.74 -26.51
C TRP A 380 -29.98 22.60 -25.43
N PRO A 381 -31.19 23.09 -25.71
CA PRO A 381 -32.32 22.99 -24.78
C PRO A 381 -32.55 21.53 -24.33
N GLY A 382 -32.74 21.35 -23.02
CA GLY A 382 -32.91 20.03 -22.41
C GLY A 382 -31.61 19.30 -22.06
N LYS A 383 -30.43 19.89 -22.26
CA LYS A 383 -29.15 19.39 -21.72
C LYS A 383 -28.85 20.01 -20.36
N GLU A 384 -28.23 19.22 -19.48
CA GLU A 384 -27.86 19.62 -18.12
C GLU A 384 -26.37 19.94 -18.00
N VAL A 385 -26.05 20.85 -17.06
CA VAL A 385 -24.68 21.10 -16.60
C VAL A 385 -24.57 20.52 -15.19
N ILE A 386 -23.79 19.46 -15.06
CA ILE A 386 -23.53 18.80 -13.79
C ILE A 386 -22.28 19.44 -13.21
N TYR A 387 -22.38 19.97 -11.99
CA TYR A 387 -21.25 20.52 -11.26
C TYR A 387 -20.93 19.63 -10.05
N ALA A 388 -19.70 19.14 -10.00
CA ALA A 388 -19.17 18.37 -8.88
C ALA A 388 -18.12 19.20 -8.12
N PRO A 389 -18.53 20.02 -7.14
CA PRO A 389 -17.61 20.90 -6.45
C PRO A 389 -16.61 20.12 -5.59
N PHE A 390 -15.34 20.10 -6.01
CA PHE A 390 -14.23 19.48 -5.28
C PHE A 390 -13.32 20.52 -4.64
N THR A 391 -12.62 21.31 -5.47
CA THR A 391 -11.63 22.29 -5.02
C THR A 391 -12.26 23.49 -4.32
N VAL A 392 -13.43 23.92 -4.78
CA VAL A 392 -14.18 25.05 -4.22
C VAL A 392 -15.57 24.55 -3.87
N PRO A 393 -15.76 23.95 -2.68
CA PRO A 393 -17.04 23.34 -2.27
C PRO A 393 -18.16 24.36 -2.02
N GLU A 394 -17.77 25.60 -1.74
CA GLU A 394 -18.65 26.70 -1.37
C GLU A 394 -19.48 27.20 -2.56
N CYS A 395 -20.78 27.40 -2.33
CA CYS A 395 -21.64 28.04 -3.30
C CYS A 395 -21.40 29.56 -3.36
N ALA A 396 -21.19 30.10 -4.56
CA ALA A 396 -21.05 31.53 -4.76
C ALA A 396 -22.32 32.29 -4.34
N ARG A 397 -22.16 33.36 -3.54
CA ARG A 397 -23.29 34.22 -3.14
C ARG A 397 -23.65 35.17 -4.28
N GLY A 398 -24.96 35.43 -4.45
CA GLY A 398 -25.46 36.43 -5.39
C GLY A 398 -25.40 36.05 -6.87
N ILE A 399 -25.09 34.78 -7.20
CA ILE A 399 -25.13 34.27 -8.58
C ILE A 399 -26.40 33.43 -8.76
N THR A 400 -27.17 33.74 -9.80
CA THR A 400 -28.33 32.97 -10.21
C THR A 400 -27.96 32.08 -11.39
N TYR A 401 -28.31 30.80 -11.30
CA TYR A 401 -28.08 29.82 -12.36
C TYR A 401 -29.39 29.48 -13.08
N PRO A 402 -29.35 29.15 -14.38
CA PRO A 402 -30.49 28.54 -15.05
C PRO A 402 -30.86 27.16 -14.47
N ASP A 403 -32.12 26.73 -14.66
CA ASP A 403 -32.68 25.48 -14.12
C ASP A 403 -32.03 24.18 -14.67
N ASN A 404 -31.06 24.30 -15.57
CA ASN A 404 -30.29 23.19 -16.12
C ASN A 404 -29.02 22.86 -15.30
N LEU A 405 -28.75 23.57 -14.20
CA LEU A 405 -27.69 23.23 -13.27
C LEU A 405 -28.12 22.05 -12.38
N VAL A 406 -27.30 21.00 -12.35
CA VAL A 406 -27.38 19.92 -11.37
C VAL A 406 -26.13 19.90 -10.53
N VAL A 407 -26.28 19.88 -9.20
CA VAL A 407 -25.15 19.81 -8.28
C VAL A 407 -25.02 18.39 -7.74
N HIS A 408 -23.82 17.84 -7.87
CA HIS A 408 -23.40 16.59 -7.26
C HIS A 408 -22.22 16.88 -6.34
N SER A 409 -22.51 17.39 -5.15
CA SER A 409 -21.51 17.92 -4.23
C SER A 409 -20.58 16.81 -3.75
N LEU A 410 -19.26 17.03 -3.81
CA LEU A 410 -18.36 16.27 -2.94
C LEU A 410 -18.58 16.80 -1.52
N ASP A 411 -18.97 15.93 -0.61
CA ASP A 411 -18.91 16.25 0.80
C ASP A 411 -17.48 16.04 1.29
N VAL A 412 -16.75 17.14 1.46
CA VAL A 412 -15.40 17.16 2.04
C VAL A 412 -15.38 16.75 3.52
N GLY A 413 -16.55 16.64 4.17
CA GLY A 413 -16.70 16.02 5.48
C GLY A 413 -16.96 14.53 5.34
N THR A 414 -15.94 13.71 5.57
CA THR A 414 -16.04 12.26 5.44
C THR A 414 -17.12 11.71 6.39
N LEU A 415 -17.93 10.74 5.92
CA LEU A 415 -19.17 10.31 6.60
C LEU A 415 -18.91 9.91 8.07
N GLY A 416 -17.77 9.26 8.31
CA GLY A 416 -17.32 8.83 9.64
C GLY A 416 -16.77 9.95 10.52
N LEU A 417 -16.85 11.23 10.13
CA LEU A 417 -16.49 12.40 10.95
C LEU A 417 -17.68 13.27 11.34
N TRP A 418 -18.91 12.95 10.91
CA TRP A 418 -20.12 13.73 11.23
C TRP A 418 -20.53 13.71 12.71
N GLN A 419 -19.87 12.91 13.55
CA GLN A 419 -19.91 13.05 15.00
C GLN A 419 -19.32 14.39 15.47
N GLN A 420 -18.45 15.02 14.67
CA GLN A 420 -17.94 16.36 14.92
C GLN A 420 -18.93 17.40 14.37
N PRO A 421 -19.62 18.18 15.23
CA PRO A 421 -20.68 19.09 14.78
C PRO A 421 -20.20 20.14 13.77
N ALA A 422 -18.95 20.60 13.89
CA ALA A 422 -18.36 21.55 12.96
C ALA A 422 -18.21 20.98 11.53
N VAL A 423 -17.82 19.71 11.40
CA VAL A 423 -17.70 19.03 10.11
C VAL A 423 -19.09 18.83 9.48
N ARG A 424 -20.04 18.30 10.26
CA ARG A 424 -21.41 18.07 9.79
C ARG A 424 -22.12 19.37 9.38
N ALA A 425 -21.95 20.46 10.14
CA ALA A 425 -22.57 21.74 9.84
C ALA A 425 -22.08 22.36 8.51
N VAL A 426 -20.85 22.03 8.08
CA VAL A 426 -20.31 22.44 6.78
C VAL A 426 -21.03 21.71 5.64
N ALA A 427 -21.11 20.38 5.73
CA ALA A 427 -21.85 19.53 4.79
C ALA A 427 -23.31 19.96 4.60
N GLU A 428 -24.02 20.16 5.71
CA GLU A 428 -25.42 20.59 5.73
C GLU A 428 -25.61 22.00 5.16
N ARG A 429 -24.65 22.91 5.40
CA ARG A 429 -24.69 24.27 4.83
C ARG A 429 -24.49 24.23 3.32
N TYR A 430 -23.46 23.57 2.82
CA TYR A 430 -23.22 23.46 1.37
C TYR A 430 -24.39 22.80 0.66
N SER A 431 -24.99 21.78 1.27
CA SER A 431 -26.17 21.11 0.72
C SER A 431 -27.36 22.05 0.57
N ARG A 432 -27.62 22.90 1.57
CA ARG A 432 -28.70 23.90 1.52
C ARG A 432 -28.41 25.01 0.52
N ASP A 433 -27.20 25.54 0.52
CA ASP A 433 -26.81 26.67 -0.34
C ASP A 433 -26.88 26.27 -1.82
N TRP A 434 -26.34 25.09 -2.18
CA TRP A 434 -26.41 24.58 -3.55
C TRP A 434 -27.81 24.15 -3.97
N ARG A 435 -28.63 23.61 -3.07
CA ARG A 435 -30.06 23.38 -3.35
C ARG A 435 -30.78 24.68 -3.66
N GLN A 436 -30.54 25.72 -2.87
CA GLN A 436 -31.15 27.03 -3.10
C GLN A 436 -30.70 27.62 -4.43
N ALA A 437 -29.43 27.47 -4.80
CA ALA A 437 -28.88 27.99 -6.05
C ALA A 437 -29.34 27.22 -7.30
N SER A 438 -29.48 25.89 -7.21
CA SER A 438 -29.90 25.04 -8.34
C SER A 438 -31.41 24.86 -8.45
N GLY A 439 -32.17 25.18 -7.40
CA GLY A 439 -33.62 24.94 -7.33
C GLY A 439 -34.00 23.45 -7.22
N ARG A 440 -33.03 22.55 -7.04
CA ARG A 440 -33.20 21.09 -7.05
C ARG A 440 -32.52 20.44 -5.85
N LYS A 441 -32.95 19.23 -5.49
CA LYS A 441 -32.22 18.39 -4.52
C LYS A 441 -30.82 18.09 -5.09
N ILE A 442 -29.81 18.12 -4.23
CA ILE A 442 -28.42 17.87 -4.66
C ILE A 442 -28.01 16.41 -4.45
N GLY A 443 -27.19 15.86 -5.35
CA GLY A 443 -26.54 14.58 -5.08
C GLY A 443 -25.35 14.77 -4.14
N LEU A 444 -25.13 13.83 -3.22
CA LEU A 444 -23.92 13.78 -2.41
C LEU A 444 -22.96 12.72 -2.94
N TRP A 445 -21.71 13.10 -3.14
CA TRP A 445 -20.60 12.17 -3.26
C TRP A 445 -19.88 12.14 -1.92
N VAL A 446 -20.09 11.07 -1.16
CA VAL A 446 -19.53 10.90 0.18
C VAL A 446 -18.34 9.97 0.15
N ASP A 447 -17.30 10.33 0.90
CA ASP A 447 -16.23 9.40 1.19
C ASP A 447 -16.63 8.49 2.35
N PHE A 448 -16.78 7.19 2.05
CA PHE A 448 -17.07 6.14 3.03
C PHE A 448 -15.78 5.51 3.58
N GLN A 449 -14.65 5.73 2.90
CA GLN A 449 -13.33 5.23 3.21
C GLN A 449 -12.75 5.91 4.46
N SER A 450 -12.94 7.22 4.58
CA SER A 450 -12.38 7.99 5.67
C SER A 450 -13.38 8.10 6.83
N PRO A 451 -12.97 7.78 8.08
CA PRO A 451 -11.61 7.48 8.54
C PRO A 451 -11.32 5.98 8.75
N SER A 452 -12.13 5.07 8.21
CA SER A 452 -11.80 3.62 8.25
C SER A 452 -10.43 3.30 7.66
N ASP A 453 -9.92 4.17 6.78
CA ASP A 453 -8.58 4.06 6.20
C ASP A 453 -7.50 4.78 7.03
N TRP A 454 -7.84 5.25 8.22
CA TRP A 454 -6.93 5.88 9.17
C TRP A 454 -6.59 5.00 10.37
N THR A 455 -7.19 3.82 10.48
CA THR A 455 -7.00 2.91 11.62
C THR A 455 -7.38 1.47 11.27
N HIS A 456 -6.79 0.47 11.91
CA HIS A 456 -7.36 -0.89 11.94
C HIS A 456 -8.54 -0.99 12.92
N GLY A 457 -8.69 0.02 13.78
CA GLY A 457 -9.73 0.09 14.79
C GLY A 457 -11.14 0.14 14.20
N PRO A 458 -12.14 -0.34 14.95
CA PRO A 458 -13.52 -0.40 14.48
C PRO A 458 -14.12 1.02 14.37
N VAL A 459 -14.62 1.35 13.18
CA VAL A 459 -15.25 2.64 12.86
C VAL A 459 -16.72 2.37 12.56
N GLN A 460 -17.58 2.41 13.59
CA GLN A 460 -19.01 2.11 13.46
C GLN A 460 -19.84 3.35 13.80
N PHE A 461 -20.65 3.82 12.85
CA PHE A 461 -21.48 5.02 12.99
C PHE A 461 -22.90 4.91 12.38
N PRO A 462 -23.62 3.79 12.60
CA PRO A 462 -24.89 3.53 11.94
C PRO A 462 -25.99 4.56 12.29
N HIS A 463 -25.99 5.12 13.51
CA HIS A 463 -26.98 6.11 13.93
C HIS A 463 -26.73 7.46 13.27
N LEU A 464 -25.47 7.89 13.22
CA LEU A 464 -25.09 9.16 12.59
C LEU A 464 -25.40 9.16 11.09
N ALA A 465 -25.13 8.04 10.41
CA ALA A 465 -25.50 7.87 9.02
C ALA A 465 -27.02 8.04 8.85
N ARG A 466 -27.84 7.27 9.58
CA ARG A 466 -29.31 7.36 9.50
C ARG A 466 -29.81 8.78 9.80
N ASP A 467 -29.36 9.37 10.91
CA ASP A 467 -29.83 10.67 11.39
C ASP A 467 -29.56 11.80 10.39
N PHE A 468 -28.39 11.81 9.75
CA PHE A 468 -28.06 12.81 8.74
C PHE A 468 -29.00 12.75 7.53
N PHE A 469 -29.24 11.55 6.99
CA PHE A 469 -30.14 11.40 5.85
C PHE A 469 -31.57 11.78 6.26
N ALA A 470 -32.04 11.34 7.44
CA ALA A 470 -33.35 11.75 7.97
C ALA A 470 -33.51 13.29 8.02
N ALA A 471 -32.52 13.99 8.57
CA ALA A 471 -32.54 15.44 8.72
C ALA A 471 -32.43 16.20 7.39
N ASN A 472 -31.77 15.63 6.39
CA ASN A 472 -31.45 16.30 5.12
C ASN A 472 -32.31 15.85 3.94
N ARG A 473 -33.35 15.03 4.16
CA ARG A 473 -34.18 14.44 3.09
C ARG A 473 -34.82 15.43 2.11
N GLU A 474 -35.04 16.67 2.53
CA GLU A 474 -35.55 17.73 1.65
C GLU A 474 -34.45 18.43 0.84
N ALA A 475 -33.21 18.39 1.32
CA ALA A 475 -32.07 19.05 0.72
C ALA A 475 -31.37 18.20 -0.34
N ILE A 476 -31.31 16.88 -0.11
CA ILE A 476 -30.46 15.97 -0.88
C ILE A 476 -31.28 14.91 -1.61
N ALA A 477 -30.78 14.51 -2.77
CA ALA A 477 -31.31 13.44 -3.61
C ALA A 477 -30.95 12.05 -3.09
N GLY A 478 -29.97 11.99 -2.19
CA GLY A 478 -29.33 10.78 -1.70
C GLY A 478 -27.82 10.89 -1.81
N ALA A 479 -27.13 9.75 -1.77
CA ALA A 479 -25.67 9.73 -1.80
C ALA A 479 -25.10 8.58 -2.63
N GLN A 480 -23.90 8.83 -3.12
CA GLN A 480 -23.00 7.85 -3.69
C GLN A 480 -21.73 7.78 -2.83
N ALA A 481 -21.36 6.58 -2.38
CA ALA A 481 -20.17 6.35 -1.57
C ALA A 481 -18.95 5.98 -2.41
N LEU A 482 -17.81 6.58 -2.11
CA LEU A 482 -16.50 6.14 -2.58
C LEU A 482 -15.88 5.12 -1.62
N THR A 483 -15.29 4.06 -2.18
CA THR A 483 -14.62 2.98 -1.44
C THR A 483 -13.34 2.61 -2.16
N TYR A 484 -12.22 2.38 -1.46
CA TYR A 484 -10.92 2.12 -2.09
C TYR A 484 -10.37 0.69 -1.86
N GLY A 485 -11.06 -0.14 -1.07
CA GLY A 485 -10.67 -1.54 -0.84
C GLY A 485 -11.62 -2.30 0.10
N ALA A 486 -11.43 -3.62 0.24
CA ALA A 486 -12.30 -4.44 1.10
C ALA A 486 -12.20 -4.06 2.60
N GLY A 487 -11.01 -3.63 3.07
CA GLY A 487 -10.79 -3.26 4.47
C GLY A 487 -11.69 -2.12 4.97
N CYS A 488 -11.99 -1.12 4.14
CA CYS A 488 -12.87 -0.01 4.50
C CYS A 488 -14.33 -0.46 4.64
N GLN A 489 -14.77 -1.39 3.79
CA GLN A 489 -16.11 -1.97 3.87
C GLN A 489 -16.27 -2.88 5.07
N ILE A 490 -15.22 -3.59 5.48
CA ILE A 490 -15.29 -4.56 6.59
C ILE A 490 -15.27 -3.89 7.95
N THR A 491 -14.36 -2.93 8.15
CA THR A 491 -14.25 -2.16 9.40
C THR A 491 -15.53 -1.38 9.74
N ALA A 492 -16.33 -1.05 8.73
CA ALA A 492 -17.62 -0.36 8.83
C ALA A 492 -18.82 -1.20 8.33
N ALA A 493 -18.71 -2.53 8.20
CA ALA A 493 -19.73 -3.36 7.51
C ALA A 493 -21.17 -3.22 8.05
N PRO A 494 -21.43 -3.31 9.38
CA PRO A 494 -22.74 -3.00 9.96
C PRO A 494 -23.25 -1.59 9.60
N THR A 495 -22.37 -0.60 9.59
CA THR A 495 -22.70 0.78 9.22
C THR A 495 -23.07 0.89 7.74
N ALA A 496 -22.37 0.18 6.84
CA ALA A 496 -22.70 0.17 5.42
C ALA A 496 -24.10 -0.42 5.15
N TYR A 497 -24.48 -1.49 5.85
CA TYR A 497 -25.83 -2.06 5.76
C TYR A 497 -26.91 -1.06 6.21
N VAL A 498 -26.71 -0.41 7.36
CA VAL A 498 -27.64 0.60 7.88
C VAL A 498 -27.72 1.81 6.95
N TRP A 499 -26.59 2.25 6.38
CA TRP A 499 -26.54 3.37 5.44
C TRP A 499 -27.35 3.09 4.17
N MET A 500 -27.22 1.90 3.57
CA MET A 500 -28.02 1.51 2.40
C MET A 500 -29.52 1.48 2.72
N LYS A 501 -29.91 1.07 3.94
CA LYS A 501 -31.32 1.13 4.37
C LYS A 501 -31.81 2.56 4.56
N ALA A 502 -30.98 3.43 5.15
CA ALA A 502 -31.31 4.84 5.33
C ALA A 502 -31.50 5.56 3.99
N LEU A 503 -30.75 5.16 2.97
CA LEU A 503 -30.91 5.64 1.61
C LEU A 503 -32.22 5.15 0.94
N TRP A 504 -32.80 4.02 1.35
CA TRP A 504 -34.14 3.65 0.92
C TRP A 504 -35.20 4.44 1.70
N ASN A 505 -35.19 4.31 3.02
CA ASN A 505 -36.06 5.04 3.93
C ASN A 505 -35.36 5.17 5.29
N PRO A 506 -35.04 6.39 5.77
CA PRO A 506 -34.34 6.58 7.03
C PRO A 506 -35.25 6.38 8.26
N ASP A 507 -36.56 6.22 8.10
CA ASP A 507 -37.52 6.04 9.19
C ASP A 507 -37.57 4.56 9.66
N PHE A 508 -36.48 4.08 10.25
CA PHE A 508 -36.37 2.75 10.87
C PHE A 508 -35.55 2.79 12.17
N ASP A 509 -35.68 1.71 12.95
CA ASP A 509 -34.93 1.53 14.20
C ASP A 509 -33.56 0.88 13.91
N VAL A 510 -32.51 1.68 14.12
CA VAL A 510 -31.12 1.25 13.94
C VAL A 510 -30.74 0.17 14.95
N ASP A 511 -31.11 0.31 16.22
CA ASP A 511 -30.74 -0.65 17.26
C ASP A 511 -31.45 -1.98 17.05
N ALA A 512 -32.74 -1.97 16.68
CA ALA A 512 -33.46 -3.19 16.31
C ALA A 512 -32.83 -3.87 15.08
N THR A 513 -32.35 -3.07 14.12
CA THR A 513 -31.63 -3.60 12.94
C THR A 513 -30.33 -4.30 13.32
N LEU A 514 -29.53 -3.70 14.21
CA LEU A 514 -28.28 -4.30 14.67
C LEU A 514 -28.51 -5.50 15.59
N ASP A 515 -29.55 -5.48 16.42
CA ASP A 515 -29.96 -6.61 17.26
C ASP A 515 -30.33 -7.81 16.39
N GLU A 516 -31.16 -7.60 15.37
CA GLU A 516 -31.59 -8.65 14.46
C GLU A 516 -30.43 -9.18 13.59
N MET A 517 -29.51 -8.30 13.18
CA MET A 517 -28.27 -8.70 12.52
C MET A 517 -27.43 -9.63 13.39
N CYS A 518 -27.12 -9.23 14.62
CA CYS A 518 -26.33 -10.06 15.54
C CYS A 518 -27.02 -11.38 15.87
N ARG A 519 -28.34 -11.37 16.10
CA ARG A 519 -29.13 -12.58 16.37
C ARG A 519 -29.08 -13.57 15.21
N ARG A 520 -29.22 -13.08 13.97
CA ARG A 520 -29.26 -13.91 12.77
C ARG A 520 -27.90 -14.42 12.32
N LEU A 521 -26.86 -13.60 12.46
CA LEU A 521 -25.52 -13.94 11.97
C LEU A 521 -24.68 -14.72 12.96
N PHE A 522 -24.89 -14.55 14.27
CA PHE A 522 -23.94 -15.05 15.27
C PHE A 522 -24.53 -16.10 16.22
N GLY A 523 -25.81 -16.45 16.09
CA GLY A 523 -26.44 -17.52 16.86
C GLY A 523 -26.16 -17.43 18.36
N ALA A 524 -25.52 -18.45 18.93
CA ALA A 524 -25.13 -18.50 20.34
C ALA A 524 -24.19 -17.35 20.78
N GLY A 525 -23.42 -16.77 19.85
CA GLY A 525 -22.55 -15.61 20.08
C GLY A 525 -23.24 -14.25 19.92
N ALA A 526 -24.53 -14.19 19.61
CA ALA A 526 -25.24 -12.95 19.29
C ALA A 526 -25.14 -11.88 20.38
N LYS A 527 -25.33 -12.24 21.65
CA LYS A 527 -25.26 -11.29 22.77
C LYS A 527 -23.88 -10.63 22.92
N PRO A 528 -22.78 -11.38 23.11
CA PRO A 528 -21.45 -10.77 23.22
C PRO A 528 -21.02 -10.04 21.93
N ALA A 529 -21.44 -10.52 20.75
CA ALA A 529 -21.19 -9.81 19.50
C ALA A 529 -21.94 -8.47 19.45
N ARG A 530 -23.20 -8.41 19.91
CA ARG A 530 -23.96 -7.16 19.97
C ARG A 530 -23.39 -6.18 20.99
N ASP A 531 -22.94 -6.68 22.14
CA ASP A 531 -22.27 -5.86 23.15
C ASP A 531 -20.94 -5.28 22.61
N LEU A 532 -20.18 -6.07 21.83
CA LEU A 532 -18.99 -5.60 21.12
C LEU A 532 -19.34 -4.50 20.13
N LEU A 533 -20.34 -4.73 19.26
CA LEU A 533 -20.76 -3.74 18.26
C LEU A 533 -21.29 -2.44 18.90
N ARG A 534 -22.03 -2.55 20.02
CA ARG A 534 -22.48 -1.39 20.79
C ARG A 534 -21.29 -0.58 21.31
N LEU A 535 -20.29 -1.26 21.88
CA LEU A 535 -19.07 -0.59 22.36
C LEU A 535 -18.30 0.09 21.22
N GLN A 536 -18.21 -0.54 20.05
CA GLN A 536 -17.60 0.07 18.86
C GLN A 536 -18.36 1.32 18.40
N CYS A 537 -19.70 1.25 18.34
CA CYS A 537 -20.55 2.40 18.02
C CYS A 537 -20.39 3.53 19.04
N ASP A 538 -20.36 3.22 20.33
CA ASP A 538 -20.21 4.20 21.40
C ASP A 538 -18.87 4.93 21.31
N ARG A 539 -17.76 4.21 21.05
CA ARG A 539 -16.43 4.81 20.96
C ARG A 539 -16.31 5.77 19.77
N TRP A 540 -16.94 5.43 18.65
CA TRP A 540 -16.79 6.23 17.44
C TRP A 540 -17.81 7.37 17.34
N GLN A 541 -19.09 7.09 17.59
CA GLN A 541 -20.15 8.09 17.46
C GLN A 541 -20.14 9.15 18.57
N ARG A 542 -19.47 8.88 19.69
CA ARG A 542 -19.32 9.80 20.83
C ARG A 542 -17.84 9.92 21.17
N LEU A 543 -17.11 10.69 20.36
CA LEU A 543 -15.70 10.96 20.62
C LEU A 543 -15.51 11.59 22.00
N PRO A 544 -14.41 11.26 22.70
CA PRO A 544 -14.04 11.97 23.93
C PRO A 544 -13.90 13.47 23.71
N GLU A 545 -14.19 14.25 24.74
CA GLU A 545 -14.04 15.72 24.71
C GLU A 545 -12.59 16.12 24.35
N GLY A 546 -12.44 17.11 23.48
CA GLY A 546 -11.14 17.61 23.03
C GLY A 546 -10.48 16.80 21.88
N VAL A 547 -11.05 15.67 21.46
CA VAL A 547 -10.56 14.93 20.28
C VAL A 547 -11.11 15.57 19.00
N ALA A 548 -10.24 16.20 18.21
CA ALA A 548 -10.54 16.70 16.87
C ALA A 548 -9.78 15.86 15.84
N LEU A 549 -10.51 15.36 14.84
CA LEU A 549 -9.96 14.55 13.75
C LEU A 549 -10.08 15.31 12.44
N ARG A 550 -9.01 15.35 11.64
CA ARG A 550 -8.97 16.14 10.40
C ARG A 550 -8.70 15.28 9.17
N VAL A 551 -9.35 15.64 8.07
CA VAL A 551 -9.37 14.86 6.82
C VAL A 551 -7.97 14.76 6.17
N ASP A 552 -7.11 15.75 6.39
CA ASP A 552 -5.75 15.85 5.85
C ASP A 552 -4.68 15.06 6.62
N GLU A 553 -5.00 14.52 7.80
CA GLU A 553 -4.02 13.86 8.66
C GLU A 553 -3.68 12.41 8.22
N ASN A 554 -4.48 11.78 7.35
CA ASN A 554 -4.31 10.41 6.80
C ASN A 554 -4.08 9.27 7.84
N ARG A 555 -4.14 9.56 9.15
CA ARG A 555 -4.02 8.62 10.27
C ARG A 555 -4.63 9.21 11.54
N ILE A 556 -5.13 8.35 12.45
CA ILE A 556 -5.55 8.80 13.78
C ILE A 556 -4.28 9.08 14.63
N PRO A 557 -4.09 10.31 15.16
CA PRO A 557 -2.96 10.61 16.02
C PRO A 557 -2.90 9.68 17.25
N PRO A 558 -1.71 9.23 17.73
CA PRO A 558 -1.61 8.29 18.86
C PRO A 558 -2.33 8.73 20.14
N ALA A 559 -2.38 10.03 20.42
CA ALA A 559 -3.11 10.58 21.56
C ALA A 559 -4.64 10.48 21.38
N ALA A 560 -5.14 10.78 20.17
CA ALA A 560 -6.54 10.59 19.83
C ALA A 560 -6.92 9.10 19.84
N PHE A 561 -6.04 8.22 19.32
CA PHE A 561 -6.23 6.78 19.35
C PHE A 561 -6.43 6.27 20.79
N ARG A 562 -5.53 6.63 21.73
CA ARG A 562 -5.64 6.23 23.14
C ARG A 562 -6.87 6.81 23.84
N SER A 563 -7.33 7.98 23.41
CA SER A 563 -8.56 8.57 23.94
C SER A 563 -9.79 7.83 23.44
N ILE A 564 -9.83 7.46 22.17
CA ILE A 564 -10.95 6.74 21.54
C ILE A 564 -10.99 5.29 22.05
N TRP A 565 -9.84 4.62 22.11
CA TRP A 565 -9.67 3.23 22.56
C TRP A 565 -8.61 3.11 23.65
N PRO A 566 -8.92 3.52 24.89
CA PRO A 566 -8.02 3.30 26.02
C PRO A 566 -7.84 1.80 26.30
N ALA A 567 -6.75 1.45 27.00
CA ALA A 567 -6.34 0.06 27.22
C ALA A 567 -7.45 -0.84 27.84
N ASP A 568 -8.27 -0.30 28.73
CA ASP A 568 -9.41 -1.01 29.35
C ASP A 568 -10.53 -1.30 28.34
N VAL A 569 -10.81 -0.35 27.43
CA VAL A 569 -11.76 -0.54 26.33
C VAL A 569 -11.25 -1.59 25.36
N VAL A 570 -9.96 -1.55 24.99
CA VAL A 570 -9.34 -2.56 24.12
C VAL A 570 -9.42 -3.95 24.76
N ALA A 571 -9.12 -4.05 26.06
CA ALA A 571 -9.26 -5.30 26.81
C ALA A 571 -10.71 -5.80 26.84
N ARG A 572 -11.69 -4.91 27.04
CA ARG A 572 -13.11 -5.29 27.02
C ARG A 572 -13.55 -5.77 25.65
N MET A 573 -13.14 -5.10 24.57
CA MET A 573 -13.43 -5.53 23.20
C MET A 573 -12.84 -6.92 22.91
N LYS A 574 -11.61 -7.20 23.38
CA LYS A 574 -10.99 -8.54 23.27
C LYS A 574 -11.80 -9.60 23.99
N SER A 575 -12.26 -9.33 25.21
CA SER A 575 -13.11 -10.25 25.98
C SER A 575 -14.39 -10.59 25.24
N LEU A 576 -15.11 -9.57 24.79
CA LEU A 576 -16.38 -9.75 24.07
C LEU A 576 -16.20 -10.53 22.76
N ARG A 577 -15.12 -10.26 22.01
CA ARG A 577 -14.80 -11.03 20.80
C ARG A 577 -14.52 -12.50 21.12
N ALA A 578 -13.76 -12.78 22.18
CA ALA A 578 -13.45 -14.14 22.61
C ALA A 578 -14.70 -14.89 23.11
N GLU A 579 -15.55 -14.22 23.89
CA GLU A 579 -16.83 -14.77 24.37
C GLU A 579 -17.77 -15.14 23.21
N ALA A 580 -17.90 -14.26 22.22
CA ALA A 580 -18.70 -14.52 21.03
C ALA A 580 -18.15 -15.69 20.22
N ARG A 581 -16.84 -15.69 19.93
CA ARG A 581 -16.18 -16.77 19.19
C ARG A 581 -16.35 -18.12 19.90
N ALA A 582 -16.09 -18.19 21.21
CA ALA A 582 -16.24 -19.42 21.98
C ALA A 582 -17.69 -19.91 22.07
N ALA A 583 -18.68 -19.02 22.03
CA ALA A 583 -20.09 -19.41 21.98
C ALA A 583 -20.47 -19.99 20.62
N ILE A 584 -20.00 -19.38 19.53
CA ILE A 584 -20.21 -19.85 18.15
C ILE A 584 -19.55 -21.22 17.94
N GLU A 585 -18.30 -21.38 18.37
CA GLU A 585 -17.55 -22.64 18.25
C GLU A 585 -18.23 -23.78 19.02
N ARG A 586 -18.73 -23.52 20.24
CA ARG A 586 -19.48 -24.52 21.02
C ARG A 586 -20.80 -24.94 20.37
N ALA A 587 -21.40 -24.07 19.56
CA ALA A 587 -22.65 -24.36 18.84
C ALA A 587 -22.41 -25.10 17.51
N ASP A 588 -21.15 -25.24 17.08
CA ASP A 588 -20.74 -25.76 15.77
C ASP A 588 -21.49 -25.13 14.58
N ASP A 589 -21.72 -23.82 14.67
CA ASP A 589 -22.43 -23.07 13.64
C ASP A 589 -21.42 -22.52 12.60
N ALA A 590 -21.25 -23.26 11.50
CA ALA A 590 -20.31 -22.91 10.44
C ALA A 590 -20.65 -21.59 9.72
N ASP A 591 -21.94 -21.26 9.59
CA ASP A 591 -22.38 -20.01 8.97
C ASP A 591 -22.07 -18.83 9.89
N ALA A 592 -22.29 -18.99 11.20
CA ALA A 592 -21.94 -17.98 12.19
C ALA A 592 -20.43 -17.78 12.34
N ARG A 593 -19.62 -18.85 12.25
CA ARG A 593 -18.15 -18.74 12.21
C ARG A 593 -17.70 -17.89 11.04
N ARG A 594 -18.21 -18.18 9.84
CA ARG A 594 -17.90 -17.44 8.60
C ARG A 594 -18.29 -15.96 8.72
N ALA A 595 -19.51 -15.67 9.19
CA ALA A 595 -19.97 -14.30 9.38
C ALA A 595 -19.12 -13.53 10.42
N PHE A 596 -18.77 -14.18 11.53
CA PHE A 596 -17.99 -13.56 12.60
C PHE A 596 -16.53 -13.32 12.19
N ALA A 597 -15.94 -14.22 11.41
CA ALA A 597 -14.63 -14.05 10.81
C ALA A 597 -14.61 -12.84 9.86
N TYR A 598 -15.64 -12.71 8.99
CA TYR A 598 -15.77 -11.57 8.08
C TYR A 598 -15.77 -10.23 8.83
N TRP A 599 -16.61 -10.10 9.87
CA TRP A 599 -16.72 -8.85 10.62
C TRP A 599 -15.48 -8.52 11.46
N THR A 600 -14.79 -9.52 12.01
CA THR A 600 -13.65 -9.30 12.93
C THR A 600 -12.27 -9.43 12.28
N TRP A 601 -12.20 -9.39 10.96
CA TRP A 601 -10.98 -9.65 10.20
C TRP A 601 -9.82 -8.71 10.55
N THR A 602 -10.06 -7.39 10.69
CA THR A 602 -8.99 -6.43 11.03
C THR A 602 -8.72 -6.32 12.54
N PHE A 603 -9.45 -7.05 13.37
CA PHE A 603 -9.46 -6.83 14.82
C PHE A 603 -8.10 -7.14 15.47
N ASP A 604 -7.39 -8.16 15.00
CA ASP A 604 -6.08 -8.51 15.56
C ASP A 604 -5.02 -7.45 15.22
N ALA A 605 -5.09 -6.84 14.03
CA ALA A 605 -4.25 -5.70 13.66
C ALA A 605 -4.55 -4.46 14.54
N PHE A 606 -5.82 -4.21 14.83
CA PHE A 606 -6.22 -3.16 15.79
C PHE A 606 -5.63 -3.36 17.18
N VAL A 607 -5.67 -4.59 17.71
CA VAL A 607 -5.09 -4.90 19.02
C VAL A 607 -3.58 -4.66 19.02
N ASN A 608 -2.90 -5.03 17.93
CA ASN A 608 -1.46 -4.80 17.78
C ASN A 608 -1.11 -3.30 17.75
N ASP A 609 -1.87 -2.50 16.99
CA ASP A 609 -1.72 -1.04 16.96
C ASP A 609 -1.92 -0.44 18.36
N ALA A 610 -2.96 -0.86 19.07
CA ALA A 610 -3.24 -0.37 20.43
C ALA A 610 -2.10 -0.71 21.40
N MET A 611 -1.57 -1.93 21.35
CA MET A 611 -0.44 -2.34 22.20
C MET A 611 0.83 -1.56 21.88
N ALA A 612 1.13 -1.33 20.60
CA ALA A 612 2.29 -0.54 20.18
C ALA A 612 2.18 0.92 20.65
N ILE A 613 0.99 1.51 20.56
CA ILE A 613 0.73 2.89 20.99
C ILE A 613 0.81 3.02 22.53
N GLU A 614 0.27 2.06 23.28
CA GLU A 614 0.37 2.05 24.75
C GLU A 614 1.82 1.86 25.22
N ALA A 615 2.58 0.97 24.57
CA ALA A 615 4.00 0.79 24.86
C ALA A 615 4.82 2.06 24.60
N ALA A 616 4.49 2.83 23.55
CA ALA A 616 5.13 4.11 23.27
C ALA A 616 4.74 5.23 24.26
N ALA A 617 3.58 5.11 24.92
CA ALA A 617 3.03 6.10 25.84
C ALA A 617 3.50 5.96 27.29
N HIS A 618 3.87 4.75 27.71
CA HIS A 618 4.32 4.44 29.06
C HIS A 618 5.67 3.73 29.02
N PRO A 619 6.78 4.45 28.72
CA PRO A 619 8.11 3.87 28.61
C PRO A 619 8.66 3.30 29.95
N ASP A 620 8.00 3.58 31.09
CA ASP A 620 8.51 3.32 32.44
C ASP A 620 7.69 2.31 33.27
N ALA A 621 6.84 1.46 32.67
CA ALA A 621 6.15 0.40 33.42
C ALA A 621 7.16 -0.67 33.90
N PRO A 622 7.29 -0.94 35.23
CA PRO A 622 8.38 -1.76 35.76
C PRO A 622 8.09 -3.26 35.60
N GLY A 623 8.96 -3.94 34.87
CA GLY A 623 8.96 -5.40 34.72
C GLY A 623 10.32 -5.92 34.26
N THR A 624 11.21 -6.17 35.22
CA THR A 624 12.54 -6.82 35.15
C THR A 624 13.66 -6.10 34.39
N ALA A 625 14.71 -5.71 35.14
CA ALA A 625 15.89 -4.95 34.70
C ALA A 625 17.05 -5.88 34.22
N PRO A 626 18.21 -5.36 33.75
CA PRO A 626 18.46 -5.00 32.35
C PRO A 626 19.78 -5.56 31.77
N ALA A 627 19.87 -5.71 30.44
CA ALA A 627 21.12 -5.62 29.66
C ALA A 627 20.79 -5.55 28.16
N ASP A 628 20.27 -4.43 27.66
CA ASP A 628 19.97 -4.31 26.23
C ASP A 628 20.46 -2.96 25.66
N ALA A 629 21.75 -2.92 25.31
CA ALA A 629 22.36 -1.84 24.52
C ALA A 629 21.99 -1.95 23.02
N ALA A 630 20.88 -2.62 22.68
CA ALA A 630 20.48 -2.87 21.30
C ALA A 630 20.12 -1.63 20.47
N PRO A 631 19.51 -0.56 21.02
CA PRO A 631 19.15 0.66 20.26
C PRO A 631 20.36 1.47 19.77
N GLU A 632 21.53 1.25 20.37
CA GLU A 632 22.71 2.11 20.30
C GLU A 632 23.47 2.01 18.96
N ARG A 633 23.36 0.86 18.27
CA ARG A 633 24.02 0.59 16.98
C ARG A 633 23.40 1.33 15.79
N PHE A 634 22.19 1.87 15.96
CA PHE A 634 21.44 2.57 14.90
C PHE A 634 21.59 4.09 14.98
N ARG A 635 22.21 4.59 16.04
CA ARG A 635 22.45 6.01 16.24
C ARG A 635 23.54 6.49 15.26
N GLY A 636 23.45 7.74 14.84
CA GLY A 636 24.50 8.47 14.16
C GLY A 636 25.25 9.38 15.13
N ALA A 637 26.40 9.89 14.71
CA ALA A 637 27.01 11.05 15.35
C ALA A 637 26.41 12.35 14.77
N ASP A 638 26.99 13.52 15.05
CA ASP A 638 26.71 14.68 14.21
C ASP A 638 27.11 14.38 12.74
N ALA A 639 26.50 15.08 11.79
CA ALA A 639 26.75 14.86 10.36
C ALA A 639 28.26 14.94 10.01
N ALA A 640 29.05 15.68 10.80
CA ALA A 640 30.48 15.88 10.61
C ALA A 640 31.38 14.72 11.09
N ALA A 641 30.86 13.76 11.87
CA ALA A 641 31.63 12.69 12.53
C ALA A 641 31.27 11.25 12.07
N THR A 642 30.44 11.10 11.03
CA THR A 642 29.82 9.79 10.69
C THR A 642 30.77 8.75 10.06
N ILE A 643 31.91 9.16 9.49
CA ILE A 643 32.86 8.26 8.80
C ILE A 643 34.19 8.23 9.56
N VAL A 644 34.81 7.05 9.64
CA VAL A 644 36.14 6.87 10.25
C VAL A 644 37.19 7.76 9.56
N ALA A 645 37.98 8.46 10.37
CA ALA A 645 39.04 9.35 9.89
C ALA A 645 40.40 8.96 10.46
N VAL A 646 41.44 9.12 9.63
CA VAL A 646 42.84 8.88 10.01
C VAL A 646 43.59 10.22 9.99
N GLY A 647 44.44 10.45 10.99
CA GLY A 647 45.29 11.63 11.10
C GLY A 647 46.68 11.30 11.65
N ALA A 648 47.55 12.31 11.69
CA ALA A 648 48.88 12.22 12.31
C ALA A 648 49.76 11.03 11.86
N VAL A 649 49.64 10.63 10.58
CA VAL A 649 50.40 9.52 10.00
C VAL A 649 51.89 9.85 9.98
N ARG A 650 52.70 8.99 10.59
CA ARG A 650 54.17 9.08 10.58
C ARG A 650 54.80 7.70 10.70
N ARG A 651 56.07 7.59 10.33
CA ARG A 651 56.88 6.38 10.47
C ARG A 651 57.87 6.53 11.62
N GLU A 652 58.03 5.47 12.41
CA GLU A 652 59.02 5.34 13.47
C GLU A 652 59.89 4.09 13.22
N ASP A 653 61.15 4.12 13.67
CA ASP A 653 62.03 2.94 13.62
C ASP A 653 61.51 1.79 14.49
N ALA A 654 61.68 0.56 14.03
CA ALA A 654 61.41 -0.64 14.81
C ALA A 654 62.67 -1.15 15.52
N PRO A 655 62.53 -1.96 16.59
CA PRO A 655 63.67 -2.58 17.26
C PRO A 655 64.41 -3.64 16.42
N ALA A 656 63.84 -4.09 15.29
CA ALA A 656 64.42 -5.11 14.42
C ALA A 656 64.65 -4.57 13.00
N ALA A 657 65.77 -4.97 12.38
CA ALA A 657 66.11 -4.60 11.00
C ALA A 657 65.04 -5.10 10.01
N GLY A 658 64.72 -4.28 9.01
CA GLY A 658 63.70 -4.60 8.01
C GLY A 658 62.25 -4.38 8.45
N GLN A 659 62.04 -3.76 9.62
CA GLN A 659 60.72 -3.42 10.14
C GLN A 659 60.61 -1.94 10.54
N SER A 660 59.40 -1.40 10.56
CA SER A 660 59.08 -0.03 11.00
C SER A 660 57.74 -0.02 11.72
N VAL A 661 57.44 1.04 12.47
CA VAL A 661 56.12 1.27 13.07
C VAL A 661 55.44 2.42 12.32
N ILE A 662 54.25 2.17 11.81
CA ILE A 662 53.37 3.21 11.26
C ILE A 662 52.51 3.72 12.41
N ARG A 663 52.68 4.99 12.78
CA ARG A 663 51.87 5.67 13.80
C ARG A 663 50.81 6.53 13.16
N PHE A 664 49.62 6.52 13.73
CA PHE A 664 48.52 7.40 13.34
C PHE A 664 47.49 7.53 14.46
N ASP A 665 46.62 8.51 14.31
CA ASP A 665 45.42 8.68 15.11
C ASP A 665 44.21 8.22 14.29
N ILE A 666 43.23 7.60 14.95
CA ILE A 666 41.97 7.19 14.33
C ILE A 666 40.81 7.75 15.14
N ARG A 667 39.80 8.28 14.43
CA ARG A 667 38.57 8.82 15.02
C ARG A 667 37.36 8.19 14.36
N SER A 668 36.41 7.72 15.18
CA SER A 668 35.09 7.26 14.73
C SER A 668 34.01 7.92 15.58
N GLY A 669 33.04 8.58 14.95
CA GLY A 669 32.00 9.32 15.68
C GLY A 669 30.94 8.45 16.36
N ASN A 670 30.78 7.20 15.92
CA ASN A 670 29.88 6.25 16.59
C ASN A 670 30.41 4.82 16.51
N ALA A 671 31.30 4.48 17.45
CA ALA A 671 31.83 3.13 17.60
C ALA A 671 31.12 2.38 18.75
N TRP A 672 30.57 1.23 18.43
CA TRP A 672 29.80 0.40 19.36
C TRP A 672 30.27 -1.06 19.38
N ARG A 673 30.08 -1.70 20.53
CA ARG A 673 30.15 -3.15 20.73
C ARG A 673 29.02 -3.56 21.67
N ALA A 674 28.21 -4.54 21.26
CA ALA A 674 27.02 -4.92 22.00
C ALA A 674 26.82 -6.44 22.02
N ARG A 675 26.19 -6.91 23.10
CA ARG A 675 25.74 -8.29 23.30
C ARG A 675 24.25 -8.27 23.63
N TRP A 676 23.49 -9.18 23.05
CA TRP A 676 22.06 -9.32 23.30
C TRP A 676 21.61 -10.75 22.96
N THR A 677 20.37 -11.08 23.29
CA THR A 677 19.75 -12.36 22.91
C THR A 677 18.63 -12.08 21.90
N GLU A 678 18.67 -12.73 20.74
CA GLU A 678 17.51 -12.79 19.86
C GLU A 678 16.57 -13.89 20.37
N PRO A 679 15.33 -13.56 20.77
CA PRO A 679 14.46 -14.55 21.39
C PRO A 679 13.90 -15.54 20.37
N ALA A 680 13.60 -16.75 20.82
CA ALA A 680 13.05 -17.85 20.03
C ALA A 680 11.80 -17.46 19.20
N ALA A 681 11.00 -16.54 19.72
CA ALA A 681 9.78 -16.05 19.06
C ALA A 681 10.08 -15.35 17.72
N THR A 682 11.22 -14.64 17.63
CA THR A 682 11.63 -13.86 16.46
C THR A 682 12.82 -14.46 15.72
N ALA A 683 13.56 -15.40 16.33
CA ALA A 683 14.68 -16.09 15.72
C ALA A 683 14.24 -17.06 14.60
N ALA A 684 15.02 -17.11 13.52
CA ALA A 684 14.85 -17.99 12.36
C ALA A 684 14.90 -19.48 12.74
N THR A 685 15.71 -19.83 13.75
CA THR A 685 15.88 -21.18 14.27
C THR A 685 14.76 -21.60 15.24
N GLY A 686 13.94 -20.66 15.70
CA GLY A 686 12.95 -20.90 16.76
C GLY A 686 13.55 -21.15 18.15
N ARG A 687 14.81 -20.77 18.38
CA ARG A 687 15.51 -20.88 19.67
C ARG A 687 16.14 -19.54 20.05
N ASP A 688 16.41 -19.34 21.33
CA ASP A 688 17.13 -18.15 21.79
C ASP A 688 18.58 -18.18 21.26
N GLU A 689 18.98 -17.12 20.57
CA GLU A 689 20.31 -16.99 19.98
C GLU A 689 21.08 -15.87 20.70
N ALA A 690 22.20 -16.21 21.33
CA ALA A 690 23.10 -15.22 21.91
C ALA A 690 23.91 -14.55 20.79
N VAL A 691 23.87 -13.22 20.73
CA VAL A 691 24.45 -12.44 19.65
C VAL A 691 25.45 -11.42 20.19
N GLU A 692 26.62 -11.33 19.55
CA GLU A 692 27.61 -10.28 19.78
C GLU A 692 28.08 -9.70 18.44
N SER A 693 28.04 -8.37 18.33
CA SER A 693 28.46 -7.63 17.15
C SER A 693 29.07 -6.28 17.54
N TRP A 694 29.81 -5.67 16.61
CA TRP A 694 30.48 -4.39 16.80
C TRP A 694 30.75 -3.68 15.47
N SER A 695 30.87 -2.36 15.54
CA SER A 695 31.52 -1.55 14.49
C SER A 695 33.04 -1.64 14.62
N SER A 696 33.75 -1.59 13.50
CA SER A 696 35.20 -1.72 13.42
C SER A 696 35.76 -0.86 12.29
N ALA A 697 36.96 -0.34 12.47
CA ALA A 697 37.69 0.30 11.38
C ALA A 697 38.63 -0.71 10.72
N TRP A 698 38.42 -0.99 9.43
CA TRP A 698 39.40 -1.70 8.61
C TRP A 698 40.50 -0.73 8.19
N VAL A 699 41.69 -0.90 8.74
CA VAL A 699 42.85 -0.02 8.53
C VAL A 699 43.94 -0.74 7.75
N PHE A 700 44.42 -0.13 6.66
CA PHE A 700 45.53 -0.62 5.87
C PHE A 700 46.43 0.54 5.42
N ALA A 701 47.68 0.23 5.11
CA ALA A 701 48.66 1.22 4.70
C ALA A 701 49.16 0.97 3.28
N LYS A 702 49.48 2.04 2.57
CA LYS A 702 50.10 2.02 1.25
C LYS A 702 51.30 2.95 1.22
N PHE A 703 52.30 2.60 0.45
CA PHE A 703 53.54 3.36 0.34
C PHE A 703 53.93 3.57 -1.12
N ARG A 704 54.57 4.69 -1.42
CA ARG A 704 55.18 4.96 -2.72
C ARG A 704 56.66 5.23 -2.55
N ARG A 705 57.48 4.49 -3.29
CA ARG A 705 58.94 4.68 -3.30
C ARG A 705 59.31 5.99 -4.02
N PRO A 706 60.44 6.63 -3.67
CA PRO A 706 60.97 7.75 -4.44
C PRO A 706 61.02 7.45 -5.95
N GLY A 707 60.45 8.35 -6.77
CA GLY A 707 60.39 8.18 -8.22
C GLY A 707 59.37 7.15 -8.74
N GLY A 708 58.64 6.45 -7.86
CA GLY A 708 57.55 5.54 -8.25
C GLY A 708 56.31 6.30 -8.74
N ASP A 709 55.59 5.70 -9.69
CA ASP A 709 54.41 6.31 -10.33
C ASP A 709 53.08 5.89 -9.70
N GLY A 710 53.07 4.99 -8.70
CA GLY A 710 51.90 4.54 -7.95
C GLY A 710 52.25 4.02 -6.54
N TYR A 711 51.23 3.71 -5.73
CA TYR A 711 51.41 3.19 -4.37
C TYR A 711 51.26 1.66 -4.31
N ALA A 712 52.16 1.01 -3.58
CA ALA A 712 52.09 -0.41 -3.24
C ALA A 712 51.47 -0.63 -1.86
N HIS A 713 50.93 -1.82 -1.62
CA HIS A 713 50.31 -2.18 -0.34
C HIS A 713 51.35 -2.60 0.70
N ALA A 714 51.30 -2.04 1.91
CA ALA A 714 52.22 -2.39 2.98
C ALA A 714 51.90 -3.78 3.57
N THR A 715 52.91 -4.63 3.70
CA THR A 715 52.81 -5.92 4.39
C THR A 715 52.97 -5.69 5.90
N LEU A 716 51.88 -5.89 6.64
CA LEU A 716 51.86 -5.78 8.09
C LEU A 716 52.25 -7.11 8.76
N ALA A 717 52.74 -7.05 10.00
CA ALA A 717 52.95 -8.24 10.80
C ALA A 717 51.66 -9.07 10.95
N ALA A 718 51.81 -10.39 11.02
CA ALA A 718 50.67 -11.31 11.06
C ALA A 718 50.11 -11.48 12.49
N ASP A 719 50.94 -11.26 13.52
CA ASP A 719 50.53 -11.41 14.91
C ASP A 719 50.03 -10.08 15.46
N ARG A 720 48.86 -10.11 16.12
CA ARG A 720 48.26 -8.95 16.77
C ARG A 720 49.19 -8.31 17.81
N VAL A 721 50.07 -9.08 18.45
CA VAL A 721 50.97 -8.58 19.52
C VAL A 721 52.07 -7.66 19.00
N ASP A 722 52.36 -7.70 17.70
CA ASP A 722 53.35 -6.82 17.08
C ASP A 722 52.81 -5.40 16.86
N HIS A 723 51.50 -5.23 16.99
CA HIS A 723 50.78 -3.97 16.86
C HIS A 723 50.48 -3.38 18.25
N SER A 724 50.24 -2.07 18.28
CA SER A 724 49.87 -1.36 19.51
C SER A 724 48.63 -0.50 19.28
N VAL A 725 47.63 -0.67 20.16
CA VAL A 725 46.43 0.15 20.23
C VAL A 725 46.18 0.57 21.69
N PRO A 726 45.59 1.75 21.94
CA PRO A 726 45.19 2.14 23.29
C PRO A 726 44.22 1.13 23.91
N ALA A 727 44.21 1.01 25.24
CA ALA A 727 43.42 0.01 25.98
C ALA A 727 41.91 0.07 25.75
N ALA A 728 41.39 1.21 25.27
CA ALA A 728 39.99 1.37 24.89
C ALA A 728 39.60 0.55 23.64
N ALA A 729 40.58 0.06 22.88
CA ALA A 729 40.40 -0.70 21.65
C ALA A 729 41.22 -2.00 21.65
N THR A 730 40.81 -2.91 20.78
CA THR A 730 41.54 -4.11 20.41
C THR A 730 41.60 -4.20 18.89
N LEU A 731 42.40 -5.13 18.37
CA LEU A 731 42.48 -5.37 16.94
C LEU A 731 42.53 -6.85 16.55
N GLU A 732 42.15 -7.12 15.31
CA GLU A 732 42.30 -8.40 14.62
C GLU A 732 43.05 -8.18 13.31
N VAL A 733 44.00 -9.07 12.97
CA VAL A 733 44.81 -8.93 11.75
C VAL A 733 44.14 -9.63 10.57
N GLY A 734 43.89 -8.89 9.49
CA GLY A 734 43.35 -9.46 8.26
C GLY A 734 44.46 -10.04 7.38
N LEU A 735 44.51 -11.37 7.31
CA LEU A 735 45.51 -12.11 6.54
C LEU A 735 45.04 -12.44 5.12
N THR A 736 45.88 -12.15 4.12
CA THR A 736 45.71 -12.66 2.74
C THR A 736 46.96 -13.42 2.36
N GLY A 737 46.84 -14.72 2.06
CA GLY A 737 48.00 -15.57 1.73
C GLY A 737 49.05 -15.65 2.85
N GLY A 738 48.61 -15.59 4.11
CA GLY A 738 49.50 -15.58 5.29
C GLY A 738 50.17 -14.24 5.61
N ARG A 739 49.90 -13.18 4.84
CA ARG A 739 50.46 -11.83 5.06
C ARG A 739 49.41 -10.89 5.66
N GLY A 740 49.80 -10.06 6.62
CA GLY A 740 48.94 -9.01 7.15
C GLY A 740 48.69 -7.95 6.08
N ARG A 741 47.43 -7.81 5.62
CA ARG A 741 47.02 -6.78 4.65
C ARG A 741 46.27 -5.61 5.29
N GLY A 742 45.94 -5.72 6.56
CA GLY A 742 45.29 -4.66 7.32
C GLY A 742 44.85 -5.18 8.68
N VAL A 743 44.26 -4.32 9.48
CA VAL A 743 43.74 -4.66 10.80
C VAL A 743 42.32 -4.13 10.98
N PHE A 744 41.49 -4.89 11.67
CA PHE A 744 40.21 -4.44 12.19
C PHE A 744 40.44 -3.86 13.58
N ILE A 745 40.21 -2.56 13.78
CA ILE A 745 40.35 -1.90 15.09
C ILE A 745 38.95 -1.57 15.61
N HIS A 746 38.62 -2.07 16.79
CA HIS A 746 37.30 -1.86 17.40
C HIS A 746 37.39 -1.74 18.92
N ARG A 747 36.28 -1.29 19.54
CA ARG A 747 36.19 -1.12 20.99
C ARG A 747 36.48 -2.42 21.74
N ALA A 748 37.31 -2.34 22.78
CA ALA A 748 37.74 -3.49 23.57
C ALA A 748 36.61 -4.06 24.44
N ALA A 749 35.76 -3.21 25.02
CA ALA A 749 34.64 -3.61 25.87
C ALA A 749 33.28 -3.20 25.26
N PRO A 750 32.16 -3.82 25.66
CA PRO A 750 30.83 -3.35 25.29
C PRO A 750 30.61 -1.88 25.65
N GLY A 751 29.92 -1.16 24.79
CA GLY A 751 29.66 0.27 24.94
C GLY A 751 29.54 0.97 23.58
N GLN A 752 29.11 2.24 23.58
CA GLN A 752 28.84 3.04 22.39
C GLN A 752 29.50 4.44 22.47
N GLY A 753 29.38 5.21 21.39
CA GLY A 753 29.82 6.59 21.30
C GLY A 753 31.14 6.75 20.57
N PRO A 754 31.70 7.97 20.52
CA PRO A 754 32.95 8.24 19.84
C PRO A 754 34.09 7.33 20.32
N LEU A 755 34.98 6.98 19.40
CA LEU A 755 36.22 6.25 19.69
C LEU A 755 37.37 6.96 18.99
N ASP A 756 38.05 7.79 19.77
CA ASP A 756 39.26 8.49 19.36
C ASP A 756 40.46 7.77 19.97
N LEU A 757 41.32 7.24 19.12
CA LEU A 757 42.53 6.53 19.51
C LEU A 757 43.74 7.29 18.98
N ALA A 758 44.56 7.77 19.89
CA ALA A 758 45.83 8.40 19.55
C ALA A 758 46.96 7.36 19.46
N ALA A 759 47.95 7.64 18.62
CA ALA A 759 49.22 6.92 18.53
C ALA A 759 49.09 5.39 18.31
N VAL A 760 48.06 4.96 17.58
CA VAL A 760 47.96 3.57 17.09
C VAL A 760 49.22 3.24 16.30
N GLY A 761 49.85 2.10 16.59
CA GLY A 761 51.09 1.67 15.96
C GLY A 761 50.92 0.35 15.23
N LEU A 762 51.10 0.34 13.92
CA LEU A 762 51.10 -0.88 13.12
C LEU A 762 52.51 -1.27 12.70
N ARG A 763 52.89 -2.53 12.92
CA ARG A 763 54.17 -3.07 12.48
C ARG A 763 54.16 -3.27 10.96
N TRP A 764 54.98 -2.50 10.26
CA TRP A 764 55.22 -2.63 8.82
C TRP A 764 56.51 -3.42 8.57
N LEU A 765 56.38 -4.53 7.83
CA LEU A 765 57.48 -5.39 7.41
C LEU A 765 58.08 -4.87 6.08
N HIS A 766 58.65 -3.67 6.09
CA HIS A 766 59.08 -2.97 4.87
C HIS A 766 60.13 -3.73 4.04
N ALA A 767 60.98 -4.56 4.66
CA ALA A 767 61.90 -5.44 3.92
C ALA A 767 61.16 -6.49 3.07
N ALA A 768 60.01 -7.01 3.55
CA ALA A 768 59.19 -7.94 2.79
C ALA A 768 58.52 -7.29 1.57
N ASP A 769 58.43 -5.96 1.58
CA ASP A 769 57.94 -5.13 0.48
C ASP A 769 59.09 -4.56 -0.39
N GLY A 770 60.34 -4.98 -0.16
CA GLY A 770 61.51 -4.52 -0.91
C GLY A 770 61.78 -3.02 -0.74
N VAL A 771 61.63 -2.50 0.48
CA VAL A 771 61.93 -1.10 0.82
C VAL A 771 63.15 -1.06 1.74
N ASP A 772 64.28 -0.62 1.19
CA ASP A 772 65.55 -0.52 1.92
C ASP A 772 65.61 0.74 2.80
N ASP A 773 65.14 1.88 2.28
CA ASP A 773 65.01 3.14 3.02
C ASP A 773 63.52 3.50 3.25
N PRO A 774 62.92 3.04 4.36
CA PRO A 774 61.53 3.34 4.70
C PRO A 774 61.29 4.81 5.09
N ALA A 775 62.33 5.62 5.32
CA ALA A 775 62.17 7.04 5.63
C ALA A 775 61.95 7.90 4.37
N ALA A 776 62.41 7.41 3.21
CA ALA A 776 62.25 8.10 1.93
C ALA A 776 60.89 7.82 1.25
N VAL A 777 60.06 6.91 1.77
CA VAL A 777 58.77 6.56 1.16
C VAL A 777 57.66 7.55 1.53
N ASP A 778 56.74 7.76 0.60
CA ASP A 778 55.49 8.49 0.83
C ASP A 778 54.44 7.50 1.35
N LEU A 779 54.06 7.63 2.62
CA LEU A 779 53.18 6.69 3.32
C LEU A 779 51.76 7.26 3.49
N ARG A 780 50.76 6.44 3.18
CA ARG A 780 49.34 6.73 3.42
C ARG A 780 48.67 5.62 4.19
N VAL A 781 47.76 5.99 5.08
CA VAL A 781 46.93 5.06 5.86
C VAL A 781 45.47 5.33 5.52
N PHE A 782 44.73 4.28 5.23
CA PHE A 782 43.32 4.33 4.88
C PHE A 782 42.52 3.59 5.96
N ALA A 783 41.32 4.08 6.23
CA ALA A 783 40.36 3.42 7.11
C ALA A 783 38.98 3.33 6.45
N ILE A 784 38.32 2.20 6.62
CA ILE A 784 36.96 1.96 6.15
C ILE A 784 36.12 1.50 7.34
N ASP A 785 34.95 2.12 7.55
CA ASP A 785 34.04 1.72 8.62
C ASP A 785 33.33 0.41 8.24
N MET A 786 33.37 -0.57 9.15
CA MET A 786 32.88 -1.93 8.98
C MET A 786 31.99 -2.31 10.15
N VAL A 787 31.11 -3.29 9.96
CA VAL A 787 30.34 -3.95 11.02
C VAL A 787 30.61 -5.44 10.95
N ARG A 788 30.87 -6.06 12.11
CA ARG A 788 30.98 -7.51 12.19
C ARG A 788 29.60 -8.16 12.19
N VAL A 789 29.30 -8.90 11.13
CA VAL A 789 28.17 -9.82 11.08
C VAL A 789 28.61 -11.16 11.69
N PRO A 790 28.06 -11.57 12.85
CA PRO A 790 28.47 -12.79 13.56
C PRO A 790 28.07 -14.07 12.82
N PRO A 791 28.66 -15.23 13.17
CA PRO A 791 28.26 -16.49 12.58
C PRO A 791 26.86 -16.88 13.07
N GLY A 792 26.17 -17.75 12.33
CA GLY A 792 24.86 -18.27 12.71
C GLY A 792 23.85 -18.32 11.57
N ALA A 793 22.74 -18.99 11.83
CA ALA A 793 21.69 -19.26 10.86
C ALA A 793 20.84 -18.02 10.56
N PHE A 794 20.28 -17.96 9.34
CA PHE A 794 19.38 -16.89 8.91
C PHE A 794 18.46 -17.39 7.79
N HIS A 795 17.37 -16.67 7.54
CA HIS A 795 16.51 -16.93 6.39
C HIS A 795 16.99 -16.18 5.14
N ALA A 796 17.09 -16.90 4.02
CA ALA A 796 17.20 -16.36 2.67
C ALA A 796 15.82 -16.40 1.99
N GLY A 797 15.39 -15.26 1.45
CA GLY A 797 14.02 -15.07 0.99
C GLY A 797 13.07 -14.68 2.13
N SER A 798 11.80 -14.46 1.78
CA SER A 798 10.76 -14.01 2.73
C SER A 798 9.45 -14.82 2.65
N GLY A 799 9.25 -15.61 1.60
CA GLY A 799 7.96 -16.25 1.31
C GLY A 799 6.86 -15.29 0.84
N GLY A 800 7.20 -14.02 0.58
CA GLY A 800 6.30 -13.02 0.01
C GLY A 800 6.28 -13.00 -1.52
N SER A 801 5.76 -11.91 -2.10
CA SER A 801 5.62 -11.71 -3.55
C SER A 801 6.82 -11.01 -4.20
N GLU A 802 7.93 -10.82 -3.48
CA GLU A 802 9.14 -10.18 -3.99
C GLU A 802 9.71 -10.94 -5.20
N ALA A 803 9.95 -10.21 -6.28
CA ALA A 803 10.37 -10.78 -7.55
C ALA A 803 11.70 -11.55 -7.42
N GLY A 804 11.72 -12.81 -7.87
CA GLY A 804 12.92 -13.66 -7.91
C GLY A 804 13.46 -14.10 -6.54
N ALA A 805 12.72 -13.90 -5.45
CA ALA A 805 13.18 -14.22 -4.09
C ALA A 805 13.71 -15.65 -3.95
N PHE A 806 14.67 -15.83 -3.04
CA PHE A 806 15.07 -17.17 -2.64
C PHE A 806 13.88 -17.92 -2.02
N VAL A 807 13.74 -19.20 -2.33
CA VAL A 807 12.71 -20.04 -1.71
C VAL A 807 13.27 -21.41 -1.35
N ALA A 808 12.64 -22.07 -0.39
CA ALA A 808 12.88 -23.48 -0.14
C ALA A 808 12.33 -24.32 -1.29
N ALA A 809 13.20 -25.09 -1.93
CA ALA A 809 12.86 -25.93 -3.06
C ALA A 809 11.96 -27.13 -2.65
N GLY A 810 11.19 -27.67 -3.60
CA GLY A 810 10.30 -28.82 -3.37
C GLY A 810 8.97 -28.54 -2.65
N VAL A 811 8.66 -27.28 -2.33
CA VAL A 811 7.36 -26.88 -1.76
C VAL A 811 6.44 -26.44 -2.88
N ALA A 812 5.31 -27.13 -3.09
CA ALA A 812 4.36 -26.84 -4.17
C ALA A 812 3.79 -25.42 -4.04
N THR A 813 4.04 -24.59 -5.06
CA THR A 813 3.53 -23.21 -5.28
C THR A 813 3.84 -22.20 -4.15
N SER A 814 4.79 -21.29 -4.39
CA SER A 814 5.31 -20.24 -3.47
C SER A 814 5.90 -20.75 -2.16
N GLY A 815 7.07 -21.39 -2.21
CA GLY A 815 7.78 -21.87 -1.02
C GLY A 815 8.17 -20.74 -0.06
N GLY A 816 8.14 -21.03 1.25
CA GLY A 816 8.61 -20.14 2.30
C GLY A 816 10.11 -19.85 2.23
N PRO A 817 10.62 -18.96 3.10
CA PRO A 817 12.05 -18.62 3.14
C PRO A 817 12.92 -19.86 3.40
N PHE A 818 14.10 -19.90 2.81
CA PHE A 818 15.07 -20.99 3.00
C PHE A 818 15.96 -20.71 4.22
N LEU A 819 16.07 -21.67 5.14
CA LEU A 819 16.96 -21.55 6.29
C LEU A 819 18.40 -21.89 5.88
N VAL A 820 19.27 -20.90 5.90
CA VAL A 820 20.72 -21.11 5.76
C VAL A 820 21.28 -21.37 7.14
N ASP A 821 21.56 -22.63 7.46
CA ASP A 821 22.15 -23.07 8.72
C ASP A 821 23.53 -23.73 8.52
N ALA A 822 24.11 -24.24 9.61
CA ALA A 822 25.39 -24.93 9.58
C ALA A 822 25.36 -26.22 8.74
N ALA A 823 24.23 -26.94 8.74
CA ALA A 823 24.08 -28.19 8.02
C ALA A 823 24.09 -27.95 6.51
N TRP A 824 23.34 -26.95 6.03
CA TRP A 824 23.35 -26.58 4.62
C TRP A 824 24.66 -25.87 4.22
N SER A 825 25.27 -25.08 5.10
CA SER A 825 26.53 -24.38 4.83
C SER A 825 27.78 -25.27 4.92
N GLY A 826 27.64 -26.53 5.30
CA GLY A 826 28.73 -27.51 5.31
C GLY A 826 29.27 -27.85 3.91
N PRO A 827 30.33 -28.65 3.81
CA PRO A 827 30.93 -29.04 2.52
C PRO A 827 29.93 -29.71 1.57
N ALA A 828 30.08 -29.49 0.27
CA ALA A 828 29.21 -30.03 -0.77
C ALA A 828 29.48 -31.53 -1.03
N ALA A 829 29.13 -32.39 -0.07
CA ALA A 829 29.29 -33.84 -0.18
C ALA A 829 28.34 -34.46 -1.23
N ALA A 830 28.81 -35.50 -1.93
CA ALA A 830 27.98 -36.27 -2.86
C ALA A 830 26.81 -36.93 -2.13
N GLY A 831 25.60 -36.86 -2.72
CA GLY A 831 24.38 -37.42 -2.12
C GLY A 831 23.73 -36.57 -1.02
N THR A 832 24.25 -35.37 -0.72
CA THR A 832 23.65 -34.43 0.24
C THR A 832 23.09 -33.18 -0.44
N THR A 833 22.21 -32.42 0.21
CA THR A 833 21.69 -31.13 -0.27
C THR A 833 22.50 -29.91 0.20
N ALA A 834 23.55 -30.12 0.99
CA ALA A 834 24.41 -29.07 1.51
C ALA A 834 25.05 -28.25 0.37
N ARG A 835 25.00 -26.92 0.49
CA ARG A 835 25.49 -25.95 -0.50
C ARG A 835 24.97 -26.18 -1.92
N ARG A 836 23.76 -26.71 -2.07
CA ARG A 836 23.15 -26.92 -3.39
C ARG A 836 22.07 -25.90 -3.69
N VAL A 837 22.14 -25.37 -4.90
CA VAL A 837 21.06 -24.62 -5.53
C VAL A 837 20.34 -25.55 -6.50
N GLY A 838 19.02 -25.69 -6.39
CA GLY A 838 18.26 -26.63 -7.22
C GLY A 838 16.80 -26.76 -6.83
N ALA A 839 16.01 -27.48 -7.63
CA ALA A 839 14.55 -27.63 -7.47
C ALA A 839 14.13 -28.68 -6.43
N GLU A 840 15.09 -29.48 -5.95
CA GLU A 840 14.81 -30.61 -5.05
C GLU A 840 14.64 -30.18 -3.59
N PRO A 841 13.76 -30.84 -2.81
CA PRO A 841 13.61 -30.59 -1.38
C PRO A 841 14.94 -30.52 -0.63
N GLY A 842 15.10 -29.52 0.23
CA GLY A 842 16.32 -29.30 1.01
C GLY A 842 17.44 -28.55 0.28
N MET A 843 17.21 -28.12 -0.97
CA MET A 843 18.09 -27.21 -1.71
C MET A 843 17.56 -25.77 -1.67
N LEU A 844 18.45 -24.80 -1.90
CA LEU A 844 18.10 -23.40 -2.08
C LEU A 844 17.61 -23.18 -3.53
N TRP A 845 16.46 -22.57 -3.73
CA TRP A 845 16.03 -22.16 -5.08
C TRP A 845 16.36 -20.68 -5.33
N ALA A 846 16.98 -20.39 -6.48
CA ALA A 846 17.52 -19.06 -6.78
C ALA A 846 17.38 -18.61 -8.26
N GLY A 847 16.49 -19.22 -9.05
CA GLY A 847 16.39 -19.00 -10.51
C GLY A 847 15.20 -18.14 -10.97
N ASP A 848 15.34 -17.56 -12.17
CA ASP A 848 14.24 -17.04 -13.01
C ASP A 848 13.75 -18.12 -14.00
N GLU A 849 12.70 -17.84 -14.76
CA GLU A 849 12.07 -18.80 -15.68
C GLU A 849 13.02 -19.33 -16.78
N ALA A 850 14.16 -18.68 -17.00
CA ALA A 850 15.17 -19.03 -18.01
C ALA A 850 16.27 -19.98 -17.49
N THR A 851 16.43 -20.14 -16.18
CA THR A 851 17.48 -20.98 -15.56
C THR A 851 17.00 -22.36 -15.10
N ARG A 852 15.86 -22.83 -15.63
CA ARG A 852 15.28 -24.15 -15.36
C ARG A 852 16.34 -25.27 -15.47
N GLY A 853 16.76 -25.83 -14.34
CA GLY A 853 17.09 -27.26 -14.26
C GLY A 853 18.50 -27.72 -13.86
N LEU A 854 19.42 -26.88 -13.36
CA LEU A 854 20.71 -27.40 -12.87
C LEU A 854 20.80 -27.35 -11.34
N ALA A 855 20.57 -28.50 -10.70
CA ALA A 855 21.04 -28.74 -9.34
C ALA A 855 22.58 -28.62 -9.34
N ALA A 856 23.12 -27.55 -8.76
CA ALA A 856 24.54 -27.24 -8.80
C ALA A 856 25.10 -26.96 -7.41
N PRO A 857 26.29 -27.47 -7.06
CA PRO A 857 26.96 -27.11 -5.82
C PRO A 857 27.52 -25.69 -5.91
N LEU A 858 27.55 -25.00 -4.77
CA LEU A 858 28.45 -23.89 -4.51
C LEU A 858 29.84 -24.45 -4.20
N ASP A 859 30.90 -23.69 -4.47
CA ASP A 859 32.24 -24.07 -4.01
C ASP A 859 32.26 -24.24 -2.46
N ASP A 860 33.05 -25.17 -1.96
CA ASP A 860 33.16 -25.45 -0.51
C ASP A 860 33.61 -24.22 0.29
N ARG A 861 34.29 -23.26 -0.36
CA ARG A 861 34.72 -21.99 0.25
C ARG A 861 33.80 -20.81 -0.07
N PHE A 862 32.70 -21.02 -0.78
CA PHE A 862 31.75 -19.95 -1.10
C PHE A 862 31.21 -19.31 0.19
N PRO A 863 31.22 -17.98 0.35
CA PRO A 863 30.65 -17.33 1.53
C PRO A 863 29.12 -17.44 1.54
N THR A 864 28.56 -18.39 2.30
CA THR A 864 27.10 -18.58 2.44
C THR A 864 26.45 -17.58 3.37
N GLY A 865 27.24 -16.75 4.04
CA GLY A 865 26.81 -15.89 5.13
C GLY A 865 26.69 -16.59 6.47
N HIS A 866 26.71 -17.92 6.56
CA HIS A 866 26.68 -18.60 7.86
C HIS A 866 27.88 -18.22 8.74
N ASP A 867 29.08 -18.19 8.17
CA ASP A 867 30.30 -17.81 8.89
C ASP A 867 30.36 -16.29 9.14
N ALA A 868 31.22 -15.88 10.08
CA ALA A 868 31.37 -14.48 10.43
C ALA A 868 32.10 -13.69 9.34
N PHE A 869 31.65 -12.47 9.09
CA PHE A 869 32.30 -11.54 8.16
C PHE A 869 32.15 -10.09 8.62
N TYR A 870 33.08 -9.26 8.18
CA TYR A 870 32.97 -7.82 8.25
C TYR A 870 32.35 -7.28 6.97
N CYS A 871 31.35 -6.42 7.08
CA CYS A 871 30.72 -5.72 5.96
C CYS A 871 30.97 -4.23 6.13
N MET A 872 31.29 -3.50 5.06
CA MET A 872 31.36 -2.03 5.13
C MET A 872 30.04 -1.49 5.71
N ARG A 873 30.12 -0.57 6.68
CA ARG A 873 28.94 0.02 7.35
C ARG A 873 28.17 0.96 6.43
N TYR A 874 28.90 1.66 5.58
CA TYR A 874 28.41 2.66 4.64
C TYR A 874 28.79 2.29 3.21
N GLU A 875 28.02 2.79 2.24
CA GLU A 875 28.38 2.70 0.81
C GLU A 875 29.70 3.44 0.54
N LEU A 876 30.43 3.01 -0.48
CA LEU A 876 31.64 3.68 -0.93
C LEU A 876 31.36 5.16 -1.27
N THR A 877 32.04 6.09 -0.62
CA THR A 877 31.88 7.53 -0.89
C THR A 877 32.73 8.01 -2.06
N ARG A 878 32.35 9.15 -2.67
CA ARG A 878 33.13 9.78 -3.74
C ARG A 878 34.55 10.16 -3.29
N GLY A 879 34.72 10.58 -2.03
CA GLY A 879 36.03 10.86 -1.45
C GLY A 879 36.92 9.62 -1.40
N GLN A 880 36.42 8.51 -0.86
CA GLN A 880 37.15 7.24 -0.79
C GLN A 880 37.51 6.70 -2.18
N PHE A 881 36.60 6.82 -3.15
CA PHE A 881 36.89 6.44 -4.54
C PHE A 881 37.98 7.33 -5.17
N THR A 882 38.01 8.63 -4.83
CA THR A 882 39.04 9.57 -5.29
C THR A 882 40.41 9.21 -4.70
N ASP A 883 40.46 8.85 -3.43
CA ASP A 883 41.68 8.38 -2.75
C ASP A 883 42.24 7.11 -3.40
N PHE A 884 41.36 6.17 -3.78
CA PHE A 884 41.72 5.01 -4.58
C PHE A 884 42.38 5.43 -5.90
N LEU A 885 41.71 6.25 -6.72
CA LEU A 885 42.24 6.66 -8.03
C LEU A 885 43.59 7.39 -7.93
N ASN A 886 43.76 8.25 -6.93
CA ASN A 886 44.99 9.03 -6.72
C ASN A 886 46.18 8.20 -6.21
N THR A 887 45.97 6.93 -5.87
CA THR A 887 47.06 6.04 -5.41
C THR A 887 47.48 4.98 -6.42
N LEU A 888 46.82 4.93 -7.58
CA LEU A 888 47.16 4.01 -8.67
C LEU A 888 48.44 4.44 -9.39
N SER A 889 49.10 3.52 -10.09
CA SER A 889 50.08 3.84 -11.15
C SER A 889 49.39 4.38 -12.40
N ALA A 890 50.15 4.97 -13.34
CA ALA A 890 49.58 5.47 -14.59
C ALA A 890 48.89 4.35 -15.39
N ALA A 891 49.50 3.16 -15.41
CA ALA A 891 48.96 1.99 -16.09
C ALA A 891 47.69 1.46 -15.43
N GLU A 892 47.65 1.42 -14.09
CA GLU A 892 46.46 1.00 -13.35
C GLU A 892 45.32 2.03 -13.47
N PHE A 893 45.63 3.32 -13.39
CA PHE A 893 44.65 4.40 -13.56
C PHE A 893 44.01 4.35 -14.95
N ALA A 894 44.81 4.21 -16.01
CA ALA A 894 44.33 4.02 -17.39
C ALA A 894 43.44 2.77 -17.55
N ASN A 895 43.53 1.83 -16.61
CA ASN A 895 42.72 0.64 -16.54
C ASN A 895 41.48 0.79 -15.63
N THR A 896 41.12 2.00 -15.21
CA THR A 896 39.87 2.31 -14.50
C THR A 896 38.97 3.20 -15.36
N THR A 897 37.71 3.37 -14.93
CA THR A 897 36.82 4.36 -15.56
C THR A 897 37.31 5.80 -15.41
N GLY A 898 38.16 6.09 -14.42
CA GLY A 898 38.76 7.40 -14.21
C GLY A 898 39.84 7.77 -15.25
N GLY A 899 40.56 6.78 -15.79
CA GLY A 899 41.66 6.97 -16.75
C GLY A 899 41.31 6.69 -18.21
N ASP A 900 40.03 6.54 -18.53
CA ASP A 900 39.53 6.33 -19.88
C ASP A 900 39.60 7.62 -20.72
N GLU A 901 40.68 7.78 -21.53
CA GLU A 901 40.95 8.98 -22.35
C GLU A 901 39.81 9.34 -23.33
N GLY A 902 39.09 8.34 -23.86
CA GLY A 902 37.95 8.55 -24.77
C GLY A 902 36.75 9.22 -24.09
N HIS A 903 36.70 9.19 -22.76
CA HIS A 903 35.63 9.76 -21.95
C HIS A 903 36.11 10.79 -20.91
N ALA A 904 37.42 10.96 -20.70
CA ALA A 904 38.06 11.79 -19.68
C ALA A 904 37.56 13.24 -19.66
N VAL A 905 37.26 13.83 -20.83
CA VAL A 905 36.73 15.21 -20.93
C VAL A 905 35.35 15.36 -20.27
N ARG A 906 34.60 14.27 -20.07
CA ARG A 906 33.29 14.24 -19.38
C ARG A 906 33.37 13.81 -17.91
N HIS A 907 34.55 13.48 -17.38
CA HIS A 907 34.73 13.00 -16.00
C HIS A 907 35.16 14.10 -15.02
N VAL A 908 35.73 15.21 -15.50
CA VAL A 908 36.49 16.21 -14.72
C VAL A 908 35.79 17.58 -14.64
N THR A 909 34.51 17.68 -15.00
CA THR A 909 33.73 18.94 -14.92
C THR A 909 32.70 18.92 -13.79
N ALA A 910 32.11 20.08 -13.46
CA ALA A 910 31.04 20.20 -12.44
C ALA A 910 29.83 19.28 -12.69
N ALA A 911 29.64 18.86 -13.94
CA ALA A 911 28.59 17.94 -14.41
C ALA A 911 29.13 16.53 -14.73
N GLY A 912 30.40 16.22 -14.37
CA GLY A 912 31.05 14.98 -14.71
C GLY A 912 30.51 13.76 -13.94
N ARG A 913 30.69 12.56 -14.49
CA ARG A 913 30.13 11.30 -13.96
C ARG A 913 30.37 11.11 -12.45
N TYR A 914 31.58 11.34 -11.95
CA TYR A 914 31.86 11.17 -10.50
C TYR A 914 31.94 12.49 -9.72
N GLY A 915 31.73 13.64 -10.39
CA GLY A 915 31.92 14.96 -9.78
C GLY A 915 33.36 15.27 -9.36
N LEU A 916 34.35 14.75 -10.10
CA LEU A 916 35.78 14.96 -9.85
C LEU A 916 36.29 16.23 -10.54
N GLN A 917 37.35 16.82 -10.00
CA GLN A 917 38.09 17.96 -10.54
C GLN A 917 39.59 17.68 -10.51
N GLY A 918 40.35 18.45 -11.31
CA GLY A 918 41.82 18.35 -11.37
C GLY A 918 42.30 17.27 -12.33
N ALA A 919 43.61 17.06 -12.38
CA ALA A 919 44.22 16.01 -13.20
C ALA A 919 44.78 14.92 -12.29
N TRP A 920 44.63 13.66 -12.69
CA TRP A 920 45.31 12.55 -12.03
C TRP A 920 46.83 12.82 -12.01
N PRO A 921 47.56 12.53 -10.91
CA PRO A 921 47.15 11.83 -9.68
C PRO A 921 46.66 12.74 -8.55
N ARG A 922 46.13 13.92 -8.86
CA ARG A 922 45.64 14.93 -7.89
C ARG A 922 44.18 15.27 -8.15
N LEU A 923 43.34 14.26 -8.26
CA LEU A 923 41.89 14.41 -8.39
C LEU A 923 41.29 14.85 -7.06
N VAL A 924 40.24 15.68 -7.12
CA VAL A 924 39.48 16.16 -5.96
C VAL A 924 37.99 15.92 -6.21
N ALA A 925 37.29 15.29 -5.26
CA ALA A 925 35.83 15.16 -5.31
C ALA A 925 35.13 16.44 -4.86
N ARG A 926 34.19 16.96 -5.65
CA ARG A 926 33.38 18.15 -5.30
C ARG A 926 32.42 17.91 -4.15
N LYS A 927 31.83 16.72 -4.07
CA LYS A 927 30.90 16.27 -3.04
C LYS A 927 31.44 14.99 -2.38
N PRO A 928 32.55 15.08 -1.60
CA PRO A 928 33.31 13.91 -1.15
C PRO A 928 32.54 13.00 -0.20
N HIS A 929 31.50 13.52 0.47
CA HIS A 929 30.74 12.79 1.49
C HIS A 929 29.53 12.01 0.95
N GLN A 930 29.11 12.25 -0.31
CA GLN A 930 28.01 11.50 -0.93
C GLN A 930 28.44 10.10 -1.38
N ALA A 931 27.48 9.17 -1.45
CA ALA A 931 27.72 7.86 -2.02
C ALA A 931 28.20 7.99 -3.47
N CYS A 932 29.16 7.13 -3.84
CA CYS A 932 29.74 7.10 -5.18
C CYS A 932 28.85 6.24 -6.07
N ASN A 933 28.13 6.90 -6.98
CA ASN A 933 27.31 6.27 -8.00
C ASN A 933 28.05 6.16 -9.34
N LEU A 934 27.43 5.55 -10.37
CA LEU A 934 28.06 5.24 -11.68
C LEU A 934 29.23 4.25 -11.60
N LEU A 935 29.25 3.39 -10.58
CA LEU A 935 30.25 2.34 -10.44
C LEU A 935 29.83 1.10 -11.22
N ALA A 936 30.70 0.64 -12.13
CA ALA A 936 30.55 -0.68 -12.74
C ALA A 936 31.19 -1.76 -11.86
N TRP A 937 30.94 -3.04 -12.19
CA TRP A 937 31.49 -4.18 -11.45
C TRP A 937 33.01 -4.11 -11.28
N TRP A 938 33.73 -3.75 -12.33
CA TRP A 938 35.20 -3.69 -12.24
C TRP A 938 35.69 -2.52 -11.39
N ASP A 939 34.98 -1.38 -11.31
CA ASP A 939 35.43 -0.26 -10.48
C ASP A 939 35.39 -0.67 -9.01
N GLY A 940 34.27 -1.28 -8.61
CA GLY A 940 34.08 -1.85 -7.29
C GLY A 940 35.02 -3.01 -6.98
N ALA A 941 35.17 -3.97 -7.89
CA ALA A 941 36.05 -5.12 -7.69
C ALA A 941 37.53 -4.70 -7.59
N LYS A 942 37.97 -3.73 -8.39
CA LYS A 942 39.33 -3.17 -8.32
C LYS A 942 39.56 -2.40 -7.03
N HIS A 943 38.58 -1.60 -6.59
CA HIS A 943 38.61 -0.93 -5.28
C HIS A 943 38.66 -1.95 -4.13
N ALA A 944 37.83 -2.99 -4.16
CA ALA A 944 37.83 -4.05 -3.16
C ALA A 944 39.16 -4.79 -3.14
N SER A 945 39.74 -5.14 -4.29
CA SER A 945 41.05 -5.79 -4.32
C SER A 945 42.16 -4.89 -3.76
N TRP A 946 42.13 -3.60 -4.13
CA TRP A 946 43.06 -2.58 -3.67
C TRP A 946 42.97 -2.33 -2.16
N ALA A 947 41.77 -2.39 -1.59
CA ALA A 947 41.53 -2.26 -0.15
C ALA A 947 41.75 -3.57 0.62
N ALA A 948 42.16 -4.65 -0.06
CA ALA A 948 42.20 -6.00 0.49
C ALA A 948 40.86 -6.43 1.12
N LEU A 949 39.75 -6.14 0.44
CA LEU A 949 38.40 -6.63 0.74
C LEU A 949 37.98 -7.65 -0.33
N ARG A 950 36.71 -8.06 -0.31
CA ARG A 950 36.05 -8.85 -1.35
C ARG A 950 34.62 -8.37 -1.59
N PRO A 951 33.97 -8.74 -2.70
CA PRO A 951 32.54 -8.51 -2.89
C PRO A 951 31.70 -9.33 -1.89
N LEU A 952 30.50 -8.84 -1.59
CA LEU A 952 29.46 -9.56 -0.86
C LEU A 952 28.81 -10.62 -1.76
N THR A 953 28.37 -11.73 -1.19
CA THR A 953 27.42 -12.63 -1.88
C THR A 953 25.97 -12.19 -1.64
N GLU A 954 25.03 -12.60 -2.50
CA GLU A 954 23.60 -12.36 -2.27
C GLU A 954 23.09 -12.89 -0.92
N LEU A 955 23.68 -13.99 -0.44
CA LEU A 955 23.33 -14.61 0.84
C LEU A 955 23.86 -13.78 2.01
N GLU A 956 25.10 -13.30 1.94
CA GLU A 956 25.67 -12.38 2.93
C GLU A 956 24.91 -11.06 2.97
N TYR A 957 24.44 -10.56 1.81
CA TYR A 957 23.60 -9.38 1.74
C TYR A 957 22.29 -9.55 2.53
N GLU A 958 21.57 -10.68 2.36
CA GLU A 958 20.33 -10.92 3.13
C GLU A 958 20.61 -11.08 4.63
N LYS A 959 21.70 -11.76 4.99
CA LYS A 959 22.12 -11.83 6.41
C LYS A 959 22.49 -10.46 6.96
N ALA A 960 23.18 -9.63 6.18
CA ALA A 960 23.54 -8.27 6.56
C ALA A 960 22.31 -7.37 6.76
N CYS A 961 21.21 -7.63 6.05
CA CYS A 961 19.92 -6.96 6.24
C CYS A 961 19.20 -7.44 7.51
N ARG A 962 18.95 -8.75 7.60
CA ARG A 962 17.95 -9.35 8.49
C ARG A 962 18.51 -9.91 9.80
N GLY A 963 19.77 -10.33 9.79
CA GLY A 963 20.37 -11.07 10.88
C GLY A 963 19.67 -12.42 11.14
N PRO A 964 19.65 -12.93 12.38
CA PRO A 964 19.10 -14.24 12.72
C PRO A 964 17.57 -14.25 12.81
N ARG A 965 16.88 -13.17 12.43
CA ARG A 965 15.42 -13.07 12.54
C ARG A 965 14.67 -13.89 11.48
N ARG A 966 13.45 -14.30 11.83
CA ARG A 966 12.46 -14.80 10.86
C ARG A 966 12.25 -13.75 9.78
N ALA A 967 12.16 -14.22 8.53
CA ALA A 967 11.90 -13.31 7.42
C ALA A 967 10.45 -12.84 7.44
N LEU A 968 10.26 -11.58 7.08
CA LEU A 968 8.95 -10.95 6.94
C LEU A 968 8.74 -10.61 5.46
N ALA A 969 7.57 -10.99 4.93
CA ALA A 969 7.20 -10.66 3.56
C ALA A 969 7.18 -9.14 3.35
N GLY A 970 7.83 -8.68 2.28
CA GLY A 970 7.90 -7.26 1.92
C GLY A 970 8.84 -6.43 2.77
N GLU A 971 9.68 -7.03 3.62
CA GLU A 971 10.53 -6.27 4.53
C GLU A 971 11.70 -5.54 3.82
N TYR A 972 12.04 -4.39 4.38
CA TYR A 972 13.26 -3.66 4.10
C TYR A 972 14.34 -3.95 5.15
N ALA A 973 15.56 -3.41 4.98
CA ALA A 973 16.70 -3.70 5.85
C ALA A 973 16.42 -3.50 7.35
N TRP A 974 15.54 -2.56 7.73
CA TRP A 974 15.14 -2.33 9.13
C TRP A 974 14.15 -3.36 9.71
N GLY A 975 13.73 -4.34 8.92
CA GLY A 975 12.95 -5.50 9.38
C GLY A 975 11.44 -5.28 9.45
N THR A 976 10.92 -4.29 8.71
CA THR A 976 9.46 -4.06 8.54
C THR A 976 9.16 -3.76 7.07
N ALA A 977 7.90 -3.87 6.66
CA ALA A 977 7.44 -3.49 5.33
C ALA A 977 7.06 -1.99 5.19
N ALA A 978 7.20 -1.20 6.25
CA ALA A 978 6.84 0.22 6.27
C ALA A 978 8.05 1.08 5.90
N ILE A 979 7.89 1.91 4.85
CA ILE A 979 8.89 2.85 4.31
C ILE A 979 8.27 4.25 4.20
N ALA A 980 9.05 5.30 4.45
CA ALA A 980 8.65 6.68 4.22
C ALA A 980 8.43 6.93 2.73
N LYS A 981 7.37 7.68 2.38
CA LYS A 981 6.99 7.98 0.98
C LYS A 981 6.82 9.47 0.72
N ALA A 982 7.14 10.31 1.71
CA ALA A 982 7.08 11.75 1.59
C ALA A 982 8.40 12.27 1.01
N GLU A 983 8.30 13.31 0.19
CA GLU A 983 9.46 14.03 -0.34
C GLU A 983 10.34 14.57 0.80
N TYR A 984 11.64 14.38 0.69
CA TYR A 984 12.61 14.93 1.64
C TYR A 984 13.10 16.31 1.22
N THR A 985 13.16 17.21 2.19
CA THR A 985 13.96 18.44 2.08
C THR A 985 15.36 18.15 2.60
N VAL A 986 16.38 18.32 1.77
CA VAL A 986 17.80 18.12 2.15
C VAL A 986 18.45 19.46 2.51
N ALA A 987 19.18 19.51 3.62
CA ALA A 987 20.02 20.65 4.00
C ALA A 987 21.51 20.30 3.89
N ASP A 988 22.32 21.28 3.48
CA ASP A 988 23.77 21.14 3.22
C ASP A 988 24.10 20.02 2.22
N GLU A 989 23.34 19.96 1.11
CA GLU A 989 23.47 18.92 0.10
C GLU A 989 24.91 18.82 -0.45
N GLY A 990 25.49 17.63 -0.42
CA GLY A 990 26.88 17.37 -0.82
C GLY A 990 27.96 17.87 0.15
N GLY A 991 27.56 18.59 1.19
CA GLY A 991 28.43 19.11 2.25
C GLY A 991 28.69 18.08 3.34
N ARG A 992 29.54 18.46 4.31
CA ARG A 992 29.89 17.62 5.46
C ARG A 992 28.73 17.50 6.46
N GLY A 993 27.81 18.46 6.47
CA GLY A 993 26.64 18.54 7.33
C GLY A 993 25.34 18.05 6.67
N GLU A 994 25.43 17.34 5.54
CA GLU A 994 24.27 16.87 4.77
C GLU A 994 23.31 16.06 5.65
N ARG A 995 22.04 16.48 5.68
CA ARG A 995 20.98 15.92 6.53
C ARG A 995 19.60 16.14 5.93
N ILE A 996 18.62 15.35 6.39
CA ILE A 996 17.21 15.59 6.10
C ILE A 996 16.69 16.70 7.02
N ALA A 997 16.21 17.79 6.42
CA ALA A 997 15.59 18.92 7.11
C ALA A 997 14.08 18.72 7.34
N ALA A 998 13.39 18.03 6.44
CA ALA A 998 11.97 17.69 6.56
C ALA A 998 11.62 16.44 5.74
N GLY A 999 10.51 15.77 6.10
CA GLY A 999 9.96 14.62 5.37
C GLY A 999 10.34 13.24 5.94
N ALA A 1000 11.37 13.15 6.79
CA ALA A 1000 11.71 11.92 7.51
C ALA A 1000 10.62 11.52 8.53
N LEU A 1001 10.38 10.22 8.68
CA LEU A 1001 9.41 9.66 9.62
C LEU A 1001 10.08 8.98 10.80
N GLU A 1002 9.47 9.10 11.98
CA GLU A 1002 9.90 8.39 13.20
C GLU A 1002 9.25 7.00 13.35
N THR A 1003 8.24 6.69 12.52
CA THR A 1003 7.43 5.47 12.64
C THR A 1003 7.61 4.49 11.49
N ALA A 1004 8.38 4.85 10.47
CA ALA A 1004 8.66 4.02 9.29
C ALA A 1004 10.14 4.15 8.91
N GLY A 1005 10.63 3.23 8.07
CA GLY A 1005 12.01 3.33 7.62
C GLY A 1005 12.21 4.47 6.65
N ASN A 1006 13.23 5.29 6.92
CA ASN A 1006 13.66 6.31 5.98
C ASN A 1006 14.71 5.70 5.05
N ALA A 1007 14.50 5.91 3.76
CA ALA A 1007 15.38 5.47 2.69
C ALA A 1007 15.33 6.50 1.57
N CYS A 1008 16.43 6.63 0.83
CA CYS A 1008 16.48 7.44 -0.39
C CYS A 1008 15.99 6.60 -1.58
N HIS A 1009 14.82 6.95 -2.12
CA HIS A 1009 14.16 6.30 -3.26
C HIS A 1009 13.25 7.30 -4.00
N ASP A 1010 12.66 6.88 -5.11
CA ASP A 1010 11.98 7.77 -6.06
C ASP A 1010 10.89 8.70 -5.48
N LEU A 1011 10.05 8.23 -4.55
CA LEU A 1011 9.00 9.06 -3.92
C LEU A 1011 9.54 10.03 -2.88
N THR A 1012 10.76 9.81 -2.38
CA THR A 1012 11.37 10.65 -1.34
C THR A 1012 12.27 11.74 -1.91
N LEU A 1013 12.41 11.80 -3.24
CA LEU A 1013 13.18 12.83 -3.93
C LEU A 1013 12.29 14.01 -4.37
N PRO A 1014 12.84 15.23 -4.47
CA PRO A 1014 12.08 16.38 -4.92
C PRO A 1014 11.41 16.20 -6.28
N ALA A 1015 10.19 16.72 -6.43
CA ALA A 1015 9.34 16.59 -7.60
C ALA A 1015 9.95 17.23 -8.88
N PHE A 1016 10.96 16.57 -9.45
CA PHE A 1016 11.55 16.90 -10.76
C PHE A 1016 11.42 15.72 -11.76
N PHE A 1017 10.78 14.62 -11.36
CA PHE A 1017 10.68 13.41 -12.19
C PHE A 1017 9.23 13.00 -12.47
N GLY A 1018 8.51 13.86 -13.19
CA GLY A 1018 7.33 13.46 -13.93
C GLY A 1018 7.70 12.83 -15.28
N GLY A 1019 7.70 11.49 -15.36
CA GLY A 1019 7.62 10.73 -16.62
C GLY A 1019 8.93 10.18 -17.22
N PRO A 1020 8.84 9.14 -18.08
CA PRO A 1020 9.97 8.29 -18.49
C PRO A 1020 10.80 8.90 -19.62
N VAL A 1021 11.43 10.07 -19.44
CA VAL A 1021 12.49 10.54 -20.36
C VAL A 1021 13.42 11.57 -19.68
N SER A 1022 14.59 11.16 -19.17
CA SER A 1022 15.87 11.92 -19.29
C SER A 1022 17.04 11.19 -18.57
N PRO A 1023 18.09 10.74 -19.28
CA PRO A 1023 19.16 9.89 -18.73
C PRO A 1023 20.47 10.60 -18.29
N TYR A 1024 20.50 11.91 -18.03
CA TYR A 1024 21.76 12.58 -17.67
C TYR A 1024 21.61 13.79 -16.76
N ILE A 1025 21.49 13.62 -15.43
CA ILE A 1025 21.64 14.78 -14.55
C ILE A 1025 22.33 14.47 -13.21
N ASN A 1026 23.63 14.75 -13.15
CA ASN A 1026 24.46 14.75 -11.93
C ASN A 1026 24.44 16.10 -11.18
N GLY A 1027 23.34 16.85 -11.30
CA GLY A 1027 23.22 18.21 -10.77
C GLY A 1027 21.81 18.62 -10.35
N VAL A 1028 20.85 17.69 -10.26
CA VAL A 1028 19.51 17.96 -9.70
C VAL A 1028 19.56 17.75 -8.19
N PRO A 1029 18.88 18.59 -7.39
CA PRO A 1029 18.48 18.20 -6.04
C PRO A 1029 17.84 16.80 -6.07
N GLY A 1030 18.44 15.83 -5.36
CA GLY A 1030 17.91 14.45 -5.27
C GLY A 1030 18.75 13.32 -5.89
N GLY A 1031 20.06 13.51 -6.14
CA GLY A 1031 20.97 12.39 -6.42
C GLY A 1031 21.27 11.51 -5.19
N PRO A 1032 22.29 10.62 -5.24
CA PRO A 1032 22.67 9.83 -4.07
C PRO A 1032 23.07 10.75 -2.91
N MET A 1033 22.59 10.42 -1.72
CA MET A 1033 22.81 11.18 -0.50
C MET A 1033 24.05 10.65 0.25
N ARG A 1034 24.53 11.40 1.25
CA ARG A 1034 25.55 10.92 2.20
C ARG A 1034 25.11 9.61 2.85
N PRO A 1035 25.95 8.56 2.85
CA PRO A 1035 25.63 7.34 3.59
C PRO A 1035 25.36 7.62 5.07
N GLY A 1036 24.30 7.02 5.61
CA GLY A 1036 23.87 7.24 6.99
C GLY A 1036 23.23 8.60 7.23
N ILE A 1037 22.59 9.19 6.22
CA ILE A 1037 21.91 10.49 6.34
C ILE A 1037 20.75 10.46 7.35
N PHE A 1038 20.09 9.30 7.52
CA PHE A 1038 18.95 9.13 8.42
C PHE A 1038 19.34 8.78 9.86
N ALA A 1039 20.60 8.38 10.10
CA ALA A 1039 21.09 8.11 11.45
C ALA A 1039 21.44 9.41 12.18
N THR A 1040 20.77 9.65 13.30
CA THR A 1040 21.02 10.76 14.24
C THR A 1040 21.37 10.22 15.62
N ALA A 1041 21.79 11.09 16.54
CA ALA A 1041 22.11 10.69 17.91
C ALA A 1041 20.95 9.98 18.65
N THR A 1042 19.71 10.11 18.18
CA THR A 1042 18.51 9.57 18.85
C THR A 1042 17.75 8.54 18.03
N THR A 1043 17.98 8.43 16.72
CA THR A 1043 17.22 7.49 15.87
C THR A 1043 17.55 6.04 16.18
N GLY A 1044 16.51 5.22 16.35
CA GLY A 1044 16.61 3.77 16.39
C GLY A 1044 16.67 3.15 14.98
N ARG A 1045 16.65 1.81 14.92
CA ARG A 1045 16.80 1.02 13.67
C ARG A 1045 15.88 1.47 12.55
N ILE A 1046 14.59 1.61 12.86
CA ILE A 1046 13.55 1.87 11.87
C ILE A 1046 13.73 3.29 11.31
N PRO A 1047 13.65 4.38 12.08
CA PRO A 1047 13.86 5.74 11.53
C PRO A 1047 15.23 5.95 10.91
N GLY A 1048 16.26 5.26 11.41
CA GLY A 1048 17.60 5.33 10.83
C GLY A 1048 17.76 4.59 9.51
N GLY A 1049 16.78 3.80 9.05
CA GLY A 1049 16.92 2.96 7.85
C GLY A 1049 17.98 1.86 7.98
N GLY A 1050 18.38 1.53 9.21
CA GLY A 1050 19.51 0.64 9.50
C GLY A 1050 19.14 -0.84 9.45
N SER A 1051 20.09 -1.67 9.01
CA SER A 1051 19.97 -3.12 9.06
C SER A 1051 19.90 -3.67 10.48
N TYR A 1052 19.65 -4.97 10.66
CA TYR A 1052 19.70 -5.61 12.00
C TYR A 1052 21.00 -5.34 12.75
N TRP A 1053 22.11 -5.25 12.00
CA TRP A 1053 23.46 -5.03 12.51
C TRP A 1053 23.85 -3.55 12.60
N GLY A 1054 23.01 -2.61 12.17
CA GLY A 1054 23.39 -1.18 12.08
C GLY A 1054 24.23 -0.85 10.84
N ILE A 1055 24.11 -1.66 9.78
CA ILE A 1055 24.66 -1.36 8.45
C ILE A 1055 23.62 -0.47 7.73
N MET A 1056 24.07 0.65 7.18
CA MET A 1056 23.17 1.71 6.71
C MET A 1056 22.93 1.61 5.20
N GLU A 1057 21.74 2.02 4.76
CA GLU A 1057 21.35 2.13 3.34
C GLU A 1057 21.42 0.80 2.55
N LEU A 1058 21.01 -0.32 3.15
CA LEU A 1058 20.84 -1.58 2.42
C LEU A 1058 19.49 -1.68 1.68
N SER A 1059 18.62 -0.67 1.78
CA SER A 1059 17.33 -0.59 1.09
C SER A 1059 17.13 0.83 0.57
N GLY A 1060 17.83 1.21 -0.50
CA GLY A 1060 17.80 2.55 -1.10
C GLY A 1060 19.18 3.18 -1.26
N ASN A 1061 19.20 4.48 -1.54
CA ASN A 1061 20.39 5.28 -1.89
C ASN A 1061 21.09 4.78 -3.18
N VAL A 1062 22.00 3.80 -3.14
CA VAL A 1062 22.53 3.17 -4.37
C VAL A 1062 22.41 1.64 -4.35
N ARG A 1063 22.37 1.03 -5.53
CA ARG A 1063 22.34 -0.43 -5.65
C ARG A 1063 23.65 -1.06 -5.21
N GLU A 1064 23.53 -2.15 -4.48
CA GLU A 1064 24.65 -2.97 -4.03
C GLU A 1064 25.01 -4.03 -5.07
N GLN A 1065 26.28 -4.10 -5.45
CA GLN A 1065 26.78 -5.12 -6.37
C GLN A 1065 27.26 -6.35 -5.60
N VAL A 1066 26.79 -7.52 -5.99
CA VAL A 1066 27.00 -8.78 -5.25
C VAL A 1066 27.41 -9.92 -6.18
N VAL A 1067 28.00 -10.98 -5.62
CA VAL A 1067 28.19 -12.26 -6.30
C VAL A 1067 26.89 -13.06 -6.25
N THR A 1068 26.38 -13.44 -7.43
CA THR A 1068 25.11 -14.14 -7.58
C THR A 1068 25.27 -15.65 -7.51
N VAL A 1069 24.35 -16.34 -6.85
CA VAL A 1069 24.33 -17.82 -6.85
C VAL A 1069 23.65 -18.40 -8.10
N ALA A 1070 22.99 -17.55 -8.88
CA ALA A 1070 22.22 -17.96 -10.05
C ALA A 1070 23.08 -18.21 -11.31
N ASP A 1071 24.31 -17.71 -11.38
CA ASP A 1071 25.27 -17.96 -12.48
C ASP A 1071 26.41 -18.90 -12.03
N ALA A 1072 26.86 -19.79 -12.93
CA ALA A 1072 27.91 -20.76 -12.62
C ALA A 1072 29.25 -20.12 -12.23
N THR A 1073 29.59 -18.98 -12.83
CA THR A 1073 30.79 -18.19 -12.51
C THR A 1073 30.71 -17.68 -11.08
N GLY A 1074 29.54 -17.15 -10.69
CA GLY A 1074 29.30 -16.70 -9.32
C GLY A 1074 29.39 -17.84 -8.31
N ARG A 1075 28.83 -19.03 -8.61
CA ARG A 1075 28.94 -20.22 -7.74
C ARG A 1075 30.37 -20.73 -7.52
N SER A 1076 31.30 -20.39 -8.42
CA SER A 1076 32.72 -20.76 -8.29
C SER A 1076 33.53 -19.83 -7.38
N PHE A 1077 32.92 -18.74 -6.90
CA PHE A 1077 33.55 -17.79 -5.98
C PHE A 1077 33.93 -18.47 -4.66
N ARG A 1078 35.19 -18.26 -4.23
CA ARG A 1078 35.77 -18.90 -3.04
C ARG A 1078 35.91 -17.95 -1.87
N GLY A 1079 35.39 -16.72 -1.99
CA GLY A 1079 35.51 -15.72 -0.94
C GLY A 1079 36.95 -15.28 -0.67
N SER A 1080 37.87 -15.43 -1.63
CA SER A 1080 39.24 -14.95 -1.47
C SER A 1080 39.25 -13.43 -1.29
N HIS A 1081 40.25 -12.91 -0.59
CA HIS A 1081 40.40 -11.47 -0.35
C HIS A 1081 41.39 -10.87 -1.34
N GLY A 1082 41.19 -9.60 -1.66
CA GLY A 1082 42.17 -8.79 -2.35
C GLY A 1082 43.53 -8.83 -1.67
N ASP A 1083 44.58 -8.68 -2.47
CA ASP A 1083 45.97 -8.67 -2.02
C ASP A 1083 46.55 -7.25 -1.88
N GLY A 1084 45.73 -6.23 -2.12
CA GLY A 1084 46.13 -4.83 -2.10
C GLY A 1084 46.45 -4.24 -3.48
N THR A 1085 46.35 -5.03 -4.55
CA THR A 1085 46.51 -4.56 -5.93
C THR A 1085 45.17 -4.29 -6.59
N THR A 1086 45.17 -3.66 -7.77
CA THR A 1086 43.94 -3.52 -8.57
C THR A 1086 43.52 -4.81 -9.27
N THR A 1087 44.30 -5.90 -9.21
CA THR A 1087 43.96 -7.15 -9.89
C THR A 1087 43.06 -7.99 -8.98
N PRO A 1088 41.81 -8.26 -9.35
CA PRO A 1088 40.96 -9.13 -8.55
C PRO A 1088 41.47 -10.57 -8.57
N PRO A 1089 41.35 -11.32 -7.45
CA PRO A 1089 41.64 -12.74 -7.41
C PRO A 1089 40.90 -13.54 -8.50
N ALA A 1090 41.51 -14.65 -8.94
CA ALA A 1090 41.03 -15.42 -10.08
C ALA A 1090 39.66 -16.10 -9.88
N ASP A 1091 39.25 -16.33 -8.63
CA ASP A 1091 37.94 -16.89 -8.27
C ASP A 1091 36.82 -15.84 -8.25
N TRP A 1092 37.12 -14.55 -8.41
CA TRP A 1092 36.10 -13.51 -8.47
C TRP A 1092 35.45 -13.47 -9.86
N PRO A 1093 34.18 -13.04 -9.96
CA PRO A 1093 33.59 -12.68 -11.25
C PRO A 1093 34.52 -11.73 -12.05
N PRO A 1094 34.75 -11.99 -13.35
CA PRO A 1094 35.78 -11.28 -14.13
C PRO A 1094 35.61 -9.75 -14.15
N ALA A 1095 36.72 -9.03 -14.07
CA ALA A 1095 36.76 -7.57 -14.06
C ALA A 1095 37.93 -7.04 -14.93
N ARG A 1096 37.95 -7.44 -16.22
CA ARG A 1096 39.11 -7.37 -17.12
C ARG A 1096 39.08 -6.21 -18.13
N PHE A 1097 38.17 -5.24 -17.99
CA PHE A 1097 38.06 -4.10 -18.93
C PHE A 1097 39.43 -3.45 -19.19
N SER A 1098 39.75 -3.19 -20.47
CA SER A 1098 40.96 -2.49 -20.96
C SER A 1098 40.61 -1.63 -22.19
N THR A 1099 41.11 -0.39 -22.23
CA THR A 1099 40.92 0.56 -23.34
C THR A 1099 41.69 0.18 -24.61
N ARG A 1100 42.61 -0.79 -24.54
CA ARG A 1100 43.52 -1.15 -25.66
C ARG A 1100 42.99 -2.23 -26.61
N SER A 1101 41.86 -2.89 -26.32
CA SER A 1101 41.25 -3.87 -27.24
C SER A 1101 39.72 -3.85 -27.22
N PRO A 1102 39.08 -2.98 -28.04
CA PRO A 1102 37.62 -2.86 -28.12
C PRO A 1102 36.89 -4.13 -28.59
N LYS A 1103 37.60 -5.09 -29.20
CA LYS A 1103 36.98 -6.29 -29.79
C LYS A 1103 36.66 -7.39 -28.77
N ASP A 1104 37.30 -7.37 -27.60
CA ASP A 1104 37.12 -8.37 -26.53
C ASP A 1104 36.76 -7.79 -25.15
N ALA A 1105 36.91 -6.47 -24.95
CA ALA A 1105 36.45 -5.80 -23.74
C ALA A 1105 34.93 -5.97 -23.57
N GLY A 1106 34.51 -6.59 -22.46
CA GLY A 1106 33.10 -6.61 -22.07
C GLY A 1106 32.24 -7.82 -22.48
N LYS A 1107 32.80 -8.90 -23.05
CA LYS A 1107 31.98 -10.08 -23.40
C LYS A 1107 31.59 -10.95 -22.18
N THR A 1108 32.44 -10.98 -21.13
CA THR A 1108 32.26 -11.81 -19.92
C THR A 1108 32.57 -11.06 -18.62
N ASP A 1109 32.83 -9.75 -18.69
CA ASP A 1109 33.11 -8.92 -17.51
C ASP A 1109 31.83 -8.74 -16.69
N GLY A 1110 31.91 -8.95 -15.37
CA GLY A 1110 30.76 -8.95 -14.47
C GLY A 1110 29.91 -10.22 -14.54
N GLN A 1111 30.23 -11.21 -15.39
CA GLN A 1111 29.52 -12.49 -15.39
C GLN A 1111 29.74 -13.21 -14.06
N GLY A 1112 28.65 -13.55 -13.35
CA GLY A 1112 28.72 -14.05 -11.97
C GLY A 1112 28.44 -12.99 -10.90
N SER A 1113 28.12 -11.76 -11.29
CA SER A 1113 27.63 -10.71 -10.41
C SER A 1113 26.13 -10.41 -10.60
N GLY A 1114 25.54 -9.64 -9.68
CA GLY A 1114 24.17 -9.13 -9.72
C GLY A 1114 24.02 -7.87 -8.85
N VAL A 1115 22.81 -7.32 -8.75
CA VAL A 1115 22.52 -6.18 -7.86
C VAL A 1115 21.37 -6.44 -6.89
N ARG A 1116 21.44 -5.79 -5.72
CA ARG A 1116 20.47 -5.88 -4.61
C ARG A 1116 20.23 -4.49 -4.01
N GLY A 1117 19.14 -4.33 -3.24
CA GLY A 1117 18.89 -3.16 -2.38
C GLY A 1117 18.20 -1.95 -3.00
N GLY A 1118 18.09 -1.86 -4.33
CA GLY A 1118 17.44 -0.71 -5.00
C GLY A 1118 18.29 0.56 -4.94
N SER A 1119 17.73 1.69 -5.36
CA SER A 1119 18.43 3.00 -5.40
C SER A 1119 17.47 4.16 -5.21
N TYR A 1120 18.02 5.37 -5.17
CA TYR A 1120 17.30 6.64 -5.18
C TYR A 1120 16.29 6.78 -6.35
N ALA A 1121 16.43 6.02 -7.43
CA ALA A 1121 15.55 6.08 -8.61
C ALA A 1121 14.60 4.88 -8.75
N ASP A 1122 14.61 3.97 -7.78
CA ASP A 1122 13.75 2.80 -7.80
C ASP A 1122 12.50 3.01 -6.93
N MET A 1123 11.37 2.48 -7.40
CA MET A 1123 10.15 2.37 -6.59
C MET A 1123 10.41 1.50 -5.34
N PRO A 1124 9.71 1.73 -4.22
CA PRO A 1124 9.88 0.98 -2.97
C PRO A 1124 9.97 -0.54 -3.12
N ASP A 1125 9.18 -1.14 -4.00
CA ASP A 1125 9.13 -2.60 -4.18
C ASP A 1125 10.48 -3.22 -4.59
N ALA A 1126 11.34 -2.45 -5.25
CA ALA A 1126 12.68 -2.89 -5.67
C ALA A 1126 13.73 -2.80 -4.55
N LEU A 1127 13.43 -2.11 -3.43
CA LEU A 1127 14.33 -1.94 -2.29
C LEU A 1127 14.18 -3.04 -1.23
N ARG A 1128 13.14 -3.87 -1.34
CA ARG A 1128 12.84 -4.96 -0.40
C ARG A 1128 13.98 -5.97 -0.35
N VAL A 1129 14.30 -6.46 0.84
CA VAL A 1129 15.48 -7.32 1.08
C VAL A 1129 15.49 -8.52 0.15
N SER A 1130 14.35 -9.18 -0.06
CA SER A 1130 14.27 -10.40 -0.86
C SER A 1130 13.98 -10.16 -2.36
N ASN A 1131 13.93 -8.91 -2.84
CA ASN A 1131 13.74 -8.63 -4.27
C ASN A 1131 15.01 -8.88 -5.09
N ARG A 1132 14.98 -9.94 -5.90
CA ARG A 1132 16.07 -10.41 -6.78
C ARG A 1132 15.75 -10.21 -8.27
N SER A 1133 14.83 -9.30 -8.62
CA SER A 1133 14.49 -9.00 -10.03
C SER A 1133 15.70 -8.63 -10.90
N ARG A 1134 16.78 -8.16 -10.28
CA ARG A 1134 18.05 -7.77 -10.93
C ARG A 1134 19.25 -8.56 -10.39
N SER A 1135 19.03 -9.76 -9.84
CA SER A 1135 20.09 -10.62 -9.28
C SER A 1135 21.00 -11.28 -10.32
N LEU A 1136 20.66 -11.18 -11.61
CA LEU A 1136 21.35 -11.84 -12.70
C LEU A 1136 21.86 -10.82 -13.72
N PHE A 1137 23.18 -10.80 -13.93
CA PHE A 1137 23.80 -10.20 -15.10
C PHE A 1137 23.30 -10.90 -16.37
N THR A 1138 22.60 -10.18 -17.27
CA THR A 1138 22.21 -10.68 -18.60
C THR A 1138 22.88 -9.85 -19.70
N ARG A 1139 23.46 -10.53 -20.71
CA ARG A 1139 24.32 -9.95 -21.77
C ARG A 1139 23.70 -8.83 -22.63
N ARG A 1140 22.44 -8.44 -22.41
CA ARG A 1140 21.72 -7.40 -23.19
C ARG A 1140 20.93 -6.40 -22.34
N GLN A 1141 20.95 -6.49 -21.01
CA GLN A 1141 20.32 -5.45 -20.19
C GLN A 1141 21.24 -4.23 -20.08
N SER A 1142 20.68 -3.05 -20.34
CA SER A 1142 21.35 -1.75 -20.20
C SER A 1142 21.98 -1.53 -18.83
N ASP A 1143 21.48 -2.17 -17.78
CA ASP A 1143 21.95 -1.96 -16.40
C ASP A 1143 23.31 -2.62 -16.11
N PHE A 1144 23.77 -3.50 -17.01
CA PHE A 1144 24.95 -4.36 -16.79
C PHE A 1144 25.92 -4.38 -17.97
N SER A 1145 25.62 -3.69 -19.07
CA SER A 1145 26.56 -3.63 -20.19
C SER A 1145 27.89 -3.00 -19.73
N PRO A 1146 29.04 -3.55 -20.13
CA PRO A 1146 30.36 -2.95 -19.88
C PRO A 1146 30.53 -1.53 -20.45
N GLN A 1147 29.57 -1.06 -21.25
CA GLN A 1147 29.51 0.30 -21.78
C GLN A 1147 28.52 1.18 -21.00
N CYS A 1148 27.60 0.57 -20.25
CA CYS A 1148 26.60 1.27 -19.47
C CYS A 1148 27.10 1.46 -18.03
N ARG A 1149 27.13 2.71 -17.59
CA ARG A 1149 27.46 3.13 -16.23
C ARG A 1149 26.15 3.69 -15.70
N PRO A 1150 25.28 2.88 -15.07
CA PRO A 1150 23.99 3.36 -14.58
C PRO A 1150 24.23 4.28 -13.40
N ASP A 1151 23.55 5.41 -13.37
CA ASP A 1151 23.68 6.43 -12.34
C ASP A 1151 23.21 5.96 -10.95
N TRP A 1152 22.61 4.78 -10.86
CA TRP A 1152 22.05 4.23 -9.62
C TRP A 1152 22.92 3.16 -8.95
N ASN A 1153 24.04 2.73 -9.55
CA ASN A 1153 24.90 1.68 -8.98
C ASN A 1153 26.04 2.27 -8.12
N GLY A 1154 26.22 1.74 -6.91
CA GLY A 1154 27.39 2.01 -6.08
C GLY A 1154 28.11 0.72 -5.66
N TRP A 1155 28.69 0.70 -4.46
CA TRP A 1155 29.52 -0.42 -4.03
C TRP A 1155 29.64 -0.55 -2.51
N ARG A 1156 29.68 -1.81 -2.07
CA ARG A 1156 30.04 -2.23 -0.72
C ARG A 1156 30.94 -3.47 -0.74
N GLY A 1157 31.97 -3.44 0.09
CA GLY A 1157 32.89 -4.56 0.29
C GLY A 1157 32.65 -5.30 1.60
N ALA A 1158 33.09 -6.55 1.64
CA ALA A 1158 33.14 -7.38 2.82
C ALA A 1158 34.52 -8.05 2.97
N ARG A 1159 34.77 -8.66 4.11
CA ARG A 1159 35.94 -9.52 4.34
C ARG A 1159 35.57 -10.58 5.38
N THR A 1160 35.98 -11.82 5.15
CA THR A 1160 35.77 -12.90 6.12
C THR A 1160 36.45 -12.54 7.45
N ALA A 1161 35.78 -12.78 8.56
CA ALA A 1161 36.36 -12.49 9.88
C ALA A 1161 37.58 -13.41 10.14
N PRO A 1162 38.67 -12.90 10.76
CA PRO A 1162 39.87 -13.68 11.08
C PRO A 1162 39.64 -14.86 12.04
#